data_AF-A0A9D1CTV0-F1
#
_entry.id   AF-A0A9D1CTV0-F1
#
_cell.length_a   1.000
_cell.length_b   1.000
_cell.length_c   1.000
_cell.angle_alpha   90.00
_cell.angle_beta   90.00
_cell.angle_gamma   90.00
#
_symmetry.space_group_name_H-M   'P 1'
#
loop_
_entity.id
_entity.type
_entity.pdbx_description
1 polymer ?
#
loop_
_entity_poly.entity_id
_entity_poly.type
_entity_poly.pdbx_seq_one_letter_code
_entity_poly.pdbx_strand_id
1 'polypeptide(L)'
;MIQVTLKNGAVKEYEKNTPVAEVAKSLGGGLFKAVCACKIDGSVCDLRTELTKDCTLELLTFEDDEGKKAFWHTASHVLAQAVKKLYPSARIAIGPAVDNGFYYDFDVEKPFTQEDLESIEAEMKSIIKSGLTLERFTLAPDAAIRLLQEMEEPYKVELANEHAQKGEPISFYKQGEFTDLCAGPHLLTVAPLKAIKLTNCTGAYWRGDAKNAQLCRVYGTAFPKASQLEEYLKRVEEAKSRDHNKLGRELELFTTSDLIGQGLPVLLPKGARIIQTLQRFVEDEEQKRGWLLTKTPYMAKSDLYKLSGHWDHYKDGMFVMGDEENDKEVFALRPMTCPFQYQAYLNRGRSYRDLPLRYNETSTLFRNEASGEMHGLIRVRQFTISEGHLMCTPEQLEQEFKSCLELAIYMLKTLGLYEDVSYRFSQWDPDDREKFIGTPEQWDEAQSAMKKILDHLEIPYVVGIGEAAFYGPKLDIQIRNVHGKEDTLITLQIDQMLAEKFGMEYVDKDGVKKNPYIIHRTSIGCYERTLALLIEKYAGAFPTWLAPVQVKLLPIADRHIEKILQVCKELEAYGIRCEVDDRSEKIGYKIREAQLEKVPYMLLLGDKDIENGTVSIRSRKNGDLGACTLADFIKSITEEIAAKAR
;
A
#
# COMPACT_ATOMS: atom_id res chain seq x y z
N MET A 1 38.13 19.54 21.72
CA MET A 1 37.71 19.17 20.35
C MET A 1 36.96 17.85 20.45
N ILE A 2 35.93 17.68 19.63
CA ILE A 2 35.21 16.41 19.43
C ILE A 2 35.40 15.95 17.99
N GLN A 3 35.36 14.64 17.77
CA GLN A 3 35.46 14.03 16.46
C GLN A 3 34.06 13.78 15.88
N VAL A 4 33.78 14.36 14.72
CA VAL A 4 32.53 14.21 13.99
C VAL A 4 32.79 13.41 12.72
N THR A 5 32.25 12.20 12.66
CA THR A 5 32.33 11.33 11.49
C THR A 5 31.18 11.62 10.55
N LEU A 6 31.47 12.10 9.35
CA LEU A 6 30.48 12.41 8.32
C LEU A 6 30.08 11.16 7.54
N LYS A 7 28.93 11.23 6.84
CA LYS A 7 28.38 10.13 6.02
C LYS A 7 29.37 9.48 5.03
N ASN A 8 30.34 10.24 4.53
CA ASN A 8 31.38 9.74 3.60
C ASN A 8 32.59 9.10 4.31
N GLY A 9 32.52 8.90 5.62
CA GLY A 9 33.62 8.40 6.46
C GLY A 9 34.68 9.44 6.81
N ALA A 10 34.55 10.69 6.35
CA ALA A 10 35.49 11.74 6.72
C ALA A 10 35.28 12.16 8.17
N VAL A 11 36.37 12.22 8.94
CA VAL A 11 36.36 12.69 10.33
C VAL A 11 36.85 14.14 10.37
N LYS A 12 36.10 15.01 11.04
CA LYS A 12 36.47 16.41 11.27
C LYS A 12 36.39 16.76 12.75
N GLU A 13 37.22 17.71 13.15
CA GLU A 13 37.25 18.19 14.54
C GLU A 13 36.47 19.49 14.69
N TYR A 14 35.64 19.55 15.72
CA TYR A 14 34.89 20.75 16.11
C TYR A 14 35.08 21.04 17.60
N GLU A 15 34.82 22.28 18.01
CA GLU A 15 34.79 22.61 19.44
C GLU A 15 33.63 21.87 20.12
N LYS A 16 33.79 21.59 21.41
CA LYS A 16 32.69 20.99 22.18
C LYS A 16 31.55 22.01 22.26
N ASN A 17 30.32 21.53 22.11
CA ASN A 17 29.09 22.33 22.05
C ASN A 17 28.91 23.13 20.76
N THR A 18 29.67 22.86 19.69
CA THR A 18 29.37 23.44 18.36
C THR A 18 27.98 22.96 17.90
N PRO A 19 27.05 23.86 17.54
CA PRO A 19 25.76 23.49 16.97
C PRO A 19 25.92 22.85 15.58
N VAL A 20 25.07 21.88 15.25
CA VAL A 20 25.10 21.22 13.92
C VAL A 20 24.93 22.23 12.78
N ALA A 21 24.18 23.31 12.98
CA ALA A 21 24.03 24.40 12.04
C ALA A 21 25.39 25.01 11.62
N GLU A 22 26.33 25.17 12.56
CA GLU A 22 27.66 25.70 12.28
C GLU A 22 28.54 24.67 11.56
N VAL A 23 28.40 23.39 11.94
CA VAL A 23 29.03 22.29 11.20
C VAL A 23 28.57 22.30 9.74
N ALA A 24 27.27 22.31 9.49
CA ALA A 24 26.70 22.36 8.14
C ALA A 24 27.20 23.59 7.35
N LYS A 25 27.30 24.76 8.00
CA LYS A 25 27.84 25.98 7.40
C LYS A 25 29.32 25.83 7.02
N SER A 26 30.13 25.17 7.86
CA SER A 26 31.55 24.91 7.59
C SER A 26 31.77 23.93 6.41
N LEU A 27 30.80 23.05 6.15
CA LEU A 27 30.87 22.08 5.05
C LEU A 27 30.47 22.69 3.69
N GLY A 28 29.71 23.79 3.70
CA GLY A 28 29.45 24.58 2.51
C GLY A 28 28.15 25.38 2.60
N GLY A 29 28.17 26.62 2.12
CA GLY A 29 27.00 27.52 2.18
C GLY A 29 25.81 27.04 1.35
N GLY A 30 26.05 26.28 0.27
CA GLY A 30 24.98 25.64 -0.51
C GLY A 30 24.29 24.53 0.27
N LEU A 31 25.07 23.67 0.94
CA LEU A 31 24.57 22.60 1.79
C LEU A 31 23.78 23.18 2.97
N PHE A 32 24.34 24.15 3.70
CA PHE A 32 23.67 24.80 4.82
C PHE A 32 22.27 25.36 4.47
N LYS A 33 22.09 25.87 3.25
CA LYS A 33 20.79 26.37 2.77
C LYS A 33 19.78 25.27 2.42
N ALA A 34 20.24 24.06 2.16
CA ALA A 34 19.41 22.92 1.74
C ALA A 34 19.09 21.95 2.89
N VAL A 35 19.88 21.96 3.96
CA VAL A 35 19.70 21.06 5.10
C VAL A 35 18.45 21.44 5.90
N CYS A 36 17.65 20.43 6.19
CA CYS A 36 16.38 20.52 6.89
C CYS A 36 16.47 19.97 8.32
N ALA A 37 17.24 18.90 8.53
CA ALA A 37 17.48 18.25 9.82
C ALA A 37 18.84 17.54 9.83
N CYS A 38 19.18 16.83 10.90
CA CYS A 38 20.36 15.99 10.97
C CYS A 38 20.09 14.66 11.69
N LYS A 39 20.97 13.68 11.51
CA LYS A 39 21.07 12.51 12.40
C LYS A 39 22.36 12.56 13.17
N ILE A 40 22.26 12.37 14.47
CA ILE A 40 23.40 12.18 15.37
C ILE A 40 23.30 10.75 15.91
N ASP A 41 24.26 9.90 15.58
CA ASP A 41 24.27 8.48 15.99
C ASP A 41 22.96 7.76 15.66
N GLY A 42 22.47 7.99 14.43
CA GLY A 42 21.22 7.42 13.92
C GLY A 42 19.94 8.14 14.37
N SER A 43 19.99 9.02 15.37
CA SER A 43 18.81 9.71 15.91
C SER A 43 18.57 11.06 15.22
N VAL A 44 17.35 11.28 14.72
CA VAL A 44 16.98 12.55 14.04
C VAL A 44 16.93 13.70 15.05
N CYS A 45 17.61 14.80 14.75
CA CYS A 45 17.80 15.95 15.61
C CYS A 45 17.67 17.28 14.84
N ASP A 46 17.40 18.35 15.59
CA ASP A 46 17.36 19.72 15.07
C ASP A 46 18.77 20.25 14.80
N LEU A 47 18.93 21.14 13.82
CA LEU A 47 20.24 21.75 13.51
C LEU A 47 20.79 22.63 14.65
N ARG A 48 19.94 23.07 15.58
CA ARG A 48 20.33 23.81 16.79
C ARG A 48 20.97 22.91 17.85
N THR A 49 20.94 21.60 17.67
CA THR A 49 21.50 20.65 18.65
C THR A 49 23.01 20.83 18.75
N GLU A 50 23.50 20.98 19.98
CA GLU A 50 24.92 21.10 20.27
C GLU A 50 25.59 19.72 20.33
N LEU A 51 26.74 19.59 19.69
CA LEU A 51 27.53 18.37 19.71
C LEU A 51 28.37 18.32 20.99
N THR A 52 28.03 17.41 21.91
CA THR A 52 28.66 17.35 23.26
C THR A 52 29.76 16.29 23.38
N LYS A 53 29.81 15.33 22.45
CA LYS A 53 30.75 14.21 22.40
C LYS A 53 31.01 13.80 20.95
N ASP A 54 31.98 12.90 20.75
CA ASP A 54 32.24 12.29 19.44
C ASP A 54 31.00 11.56 18.93
N CYS A 55 30.71 11.70 17.65
CA CYS A 55 29.49 11.18 17.04
C CYS A 55 29.61 10.97 15.53
N THR A 56 28.66 10.22 14.98
CA THR A 56 28.37 10.14 13.56
C THR A 56 27.30 11.17 13.19
N LEU A 57 27.55 11.97 12.16
CA LEU A 57 26.67 13.04 11.71
C LEU A 57 26.26 12.86 10.25
N GLU A 58 24.95 12.79 10.03
CA GLU A 58 24.36 12.91 8.70
C GLU A 58 23.53 14.19 8.61
N LEU A 59 23.72 14.95 7.53
CA LEU A 59 22.91 16.13 7.24
C LEU A 59 21.80 15.73 6.27
N LEU A 60 20.56 16.01 6.64
CA LEU A 60 19.36 15.60 5.91
C LEU A 60 18.80 16.79 5.15
N THR A 61 18.58 16.63 3.86
CA THR A 61 18.00 17.63 2.95
C THR A 61 16.54 17.28 2.62
N PHE A 62 15.88 18.09 1.79
CA PHE A 62 14.52 17.76 1.32
C PHE A 62 14.47 16.50 0.43
N GLU A 63 15.61 15.98 -0.03
CA GLU A 63 15.66 14.72 -0.77
C GLU A 63 15.55 13.50 0.17
N ASP A 64 15.85 13.68 1.46
CA ASP A 64 15.79 12.65 2.49
C ASP A 64 14.42 12.66 3.20
N ASP A 65 13.85 11.50 3.51
CA ASP A 65 12.47 11.42 4.04
C ASP A 65 12.29 12.10 5.40
N GLU A 66 13.26 11.95 6.31
CA GLU A 66 13.23 12.68 7.59
C GLU A 66 13.49 14.18 7.42
N GLY A 67 14.21 14.58 6.37
CA GLY A 67 14.37 15.98 5.99
C GLY A 67 13.06 16.58 5.47
N LYS A 68 12.29 15.84 4.65
CA LYS A 68 10.93 16.24 4.24
C LYS A 68 10.00 16.38 5.43
N LYS A 69 10.04 15.44 6.37
CA LYS A 69 9.23 15.50 7.61
C LYS A 69 9.54 16.77 8.40
N ALA A 70 10.80 17.11 8.64
CA ALA A 70 11.17 18.35 9.31
C ALA A 70 10.70 19.61 8.55
N PHE A 71 10.81 19.58 7.21
CA PHE A 71 10.37 20.66 6.34
C PHE A 71 8.86 20.89 6.42
N TRP A 72 8.06 19.82 6.28
CA TRP A 72 6.59 19.89 6.40
C TRP A 72 6.12 20.22 7.81
N HIS A 73 6.86 19.80 8.84
CA HIS A 73 6.56 20.16 10.21
C HIS A 73 6.74 21.68 10.45
N THR A 74 7.76 22.31 9.88
CA THR A 74 7.83 23.78 9.90
C THR A 74 6.68 24.43 9.12
N ALA A 75 6.24 23.83 8.01
CA ALA A 75 5.09 24.34 7.27
C ALA A 75 3.78 24.26 8.08
N SER A 76 3.60 23.23 8.91
CA SER A 76 2.44 23.13 9.81
C SER A 76 2.43 24.25 10.86
N HIS A 77 3.59 24.62 11.42
CA HIS A 77 3.69 25.78 12.33
C HIS A 77 3.37 27.10 11.62
N VAL A 78 3.79 27.28 10.37
CA VAL A 78 3.39 28.45 9.56
C VAL A 78 1.87 28.48 9.35
N LEU A 79 1.23 27.34 9.12
CA LEU A 79 -0.23 27.23 9.04
C LEU A 79 -0.88 27.65 10.37
N ALA A 80 -0.42 27.11 11.50
CA ALA A 80 -0.96 27.48 12.81
C ALA A 80 -0.80 28.98 13.12
N GLN A 81 0.36 29.56 12.81
CA GLN A 81 0.58 30.99 12.95
C GLN A 81 -0.38 31.82 12.07
N ALA A 82 -0.56 31.43 10.81
CA ALA A 82 -1.49 32.11 9.89
C ALA A 82 -2.92 32.08 10.42
N VAL A 83 -3.37 30.91 10.92
CA VAL A 83 -4.69 30.76 11.52
C VAL A 83 -4.83 31.61 12.78
N LYS A 84 -3.88 31.57 13.73
CA LYS A 84 -3.94 32.41 14.94
C LYS A 84 -3.95 33.91 14.63
N LYS A 85 -3.37 34.34 13.51
CA LYS A 85 -3.39 35.74 13.09
C LYS A 85 -4.72 36.16 12.48
N LEU A 86 -5.34 35.31 11.67
CA LEU A 86 -6.63 35.60 11.02
C LEU A 86 -7.83 35.33 11.94
N TYR A 87 -7.70 34.33 12.82
CA TYR A 87 -8.72 33.85 13.75
C TYR A 87 -8.12 33.75 15.16
N PRO A 88 -7.97 34.88 15.89
CA PRO A 88 -7.30 34.89 17.20
C PRO A 88 -7.94 33.99 18.27
N SER A 89 -9.25 33.74 18.15
CA SER A 89 -10.00 32.84 19.04
C SER A 89 -9.81 31.35 18.74
N ALA A 90 -9.18 30.99 17.61
CA ALA A 90 -8.89 29.60 17.28
C ALA A 90 -7.92 29.00 18.32
N ARG A 91 -8.21 27.79 18.78
CA ARG A 91 -7.29 27.02 19.64
C ARG A 91 -6.63 25.92 18.82
N ILE A 92 -5.35 25.69 19.08
CA ILE A 92 -4.53 24.73 18.31
C ILE A 92 -4.36 23.42 19.07
N ALA A 93 -4.45 22.31 18.34
CA ALA A 93 -4.32 20.97 18.90
C ALA A 93 -3.00 20.31 18.44
N ILE A 94 -3.04 19.49 17.39
CA ILE A 94 -1.87 18.77 16.87
C ILE A 94 -1.64 19.10 15.39
N GLY A 95 -0.37 19.18 14.99
CA GLY A 95 -0.01 19.48 13.61
C GLY A 95 1.24 18.75 13.11
N PRO A 96 1.19 17.42 12.95
CA PRO A 96 2.33 16.64 12.53
C PRO A 96 2.61 16.78 11.04
N ALA A 97 3.87 16.50 10.67
CA ALA A 97 4.18 16.11 9.30
C ALA A 97 3.62 14.71 9.01
N VAL A 98 3.05 14.53 7.82
CA VAL A 98 2.53 13.26 7.32
C VAL A 98 3.13 12.94 5.96
N ASP A 99 2.85 11.76 5.43
CA ASP A 99 3.30 11.42 4.08
C ASP A 99 2.75 12.43 3.07
N ASN A 100 3.67 12.99 2.26
CA ASN A 100 3.41 14.01 1.24
C ASN A 100 2.95 15.39 1.74
N GLY A 101 3.03 15.68 3.05
CA GLY A 101 2.67 17.00 3.56
C GLY A 101 2.54 17.09 5.07
N PHE A 102 1.52 17.82 5.52
CA PHE A 102 1.22 18.06 6.93
C PHE A 102 -0.28 18.30 7.11
N TYR A 103 -0.74 18.23 8.35
CA TYR A 103 -2.03 18.81 8.73
C TYR A 103 -1.88 19.61 10.01
N TYR A 104 -2.92 20.38 10.36
CA TYR A 104 -3.06 20.97 11.68
C TYR A 104 -4.54 20.95 12.10
N ASP A 105 -4.81 20.54 13.34
CA ASP A 105 -6.15 20.51 13.95
C ASP A 105 -6.44 21.79 14.73
N PHE A 106 -7.60 22.40 14.44
CA PHE A 106 -8.07 23.63 15.04
C PHE A 106 -9.44 23.45 15.69
N ASP A 107 -9.58 23.95 16.91
CA ASP A 107 -10.88 24.16 17.56
C ASP A 107 -11.34 25.58 17.24
N VAL A 108 -12.40 25.65 16.42
CA VAL A 108 -12.98 26.87 15.89
C VAL A 108 -14.50 26.75 15.93
N GLU A 109 -15.18 27.86 16.23
CA GLU A 109 -16.65 27.89 16.30
C GLU A 109 -17.28 27.57 14.94
N LYS A 110 -16.68 28.09 13.85
CA LYS A 110 -17.10 27.82 12.48
C LYS A 110 -15.99 27.06 11.73
N PRO A 111 -16.27 25.86 11.21
CA PRO A 111 -15.33 25.14 10.36
C PRO A 111 -14.89 25.97 9.14
N PHE A 112 -13.62 25.85 8.75
CA PHE A 112 -13.09 26.57 7.61
C PHE A 112 -13.72 26.10 6.29
N THR A 113 -14.01 27.06 5.42
CA THR A 113 -14.46 26.85 4.05
C THR A 113 -13.29 26.89 3.07
N GLN A 114 -13.54 26.54 1.80
CA GLN A 114 -12.51 26.65 0.75
C GLN A 114 -12.00 28.09 0.58
N GLU A 115 -12.85 29.10 0.75
CA GLU A 115 -12.49 30.52 0.69
C GLU A 115 -11.61 30.94 1.89
N ASP A 116 -11.88 30.39 3.08
CA ASP A 116 -11.02 30.59 4.25
C ASP A 116 -9.62 30.00 4.01
N LEU A 117 -9.53 28.81 3.37
CA LEU A 117 -8.24 28.20 3.02
C LEU A 117 -7.42 29.09 2.06
N GLU A 118 -8.06 29.77 1.11
CA GLU A 118 -7.36 30.70 0.22
C GLU A 118 -6.78 31.90 0.98
N SER A 119 -7.53 32.42 1.96
CA SER A 119 -7.10 33.52 2.83
C SER A 119 -5.96 33.10 3.76
N ILE A 120 -6.07 31.91 4.37
CA ILE A 120 -5.02 31.33 5.21
C ILE A 120 -3.76 31.08 4.40
N GLU A 121 -3.86 30.49 3.20
CA GLU A 121 -2.72 30.25 2.32
C GLU A 121 -2.01 31.56 1.93
N ALA A 122 -2.75 32.64 1.70
CA ALA A 122 -2.18 33.96 1.43
C ALA A 122 -1.41 34.51 2.64
N GLU A 123 -1.94 34.37 3.85
CA GLU A 123 -1.25 34.78 5.08
C GLU A 123 0.00 33.91 5.35
N MET A 124 -0.07 32.60 5.12
CA MET A 124 1.10 31.73 5.19
C MET A 124 2.22 32.20 4.25
N LYS A 125 1.89 32.59 3.00
CA LYS A 125 2.87 33.15 2.05
C LYS A 125 3.47 34.46 2.57
N SER A 126 2.68 35.30 3.25
CA SER A 126 3.15 36.53 3.89
C SER A 126 4.17 36.24 5.00
N ILE A 127 3.86 35.29 5.89
CA ILE A 127 4.77 34.82 6.96
C ILE A 127 6.07 34.27 6.36
N ILE A 128 5.99 33.41 5.36
CA ILE A 128 7.18 32.82 4.71
C ILE A 128 8.07 33.90 4.10
N LYS A 129 7.47 34.91 3.46
CA LYS A 129 8.19 36.03 2.84
C LYS A 129 8.94 36.88 3.88
N SER A 130 8.47 36.94 5.12
CA SER A 130 9.17 37.64 6.20
C SER A 130 10.44 36.92 6.68
N GLY A 131 10.59 35.62 6.37
CA GLY A 131 11.82 34.87 6.63
C GLY A 131 12.16 34.68 8.10
N LEU A 132 11.15 34.66 8.98
CA LEU A 132 11.30 34.48 10.43
C LEU A 132 12.23 33.32 10.79
N THR A 133 13.06 33.55 11.79
CA THR A 133 13.88 32.52 12.43
C THR A 133 13.03 31.81 13.48
N LEU A 134 13.22 30.49 13.61
CA LEU A 134 12.59 29.71 14.66
C LEU A 134 13.56 29.60 15.85
N GLU A 135 13.06 29.89 17.04
CA GLU A 135 13.79 29.79 18.30
C GLU A 135 13.26 28.61 19.10
N ARG A 136 14.14 27.68 19.47
CA ARG A 136 13.79 26.55 20.35
C ARG A 136 14.15 26.90 21.78
N PHE A 137 13.22 26.71 22.71
CA PHE A 137 13.48 26.86 24.14
C PHE A 137 12.76 25.77 24.94
N THR A 138 13.16 25.57 26.19
CA THR A 138 12.56 24.59 27.08
C THR A 138 12.11 25.25 28.37
N LEU A 139 10.97 24.82 28.89
CA LEU A 139 10.45 25.25 30.18
C LEU A 139 10.31 24.04 31.10
N ALA A 140 10.44 24.28 32.41
CA ALA A 140 10.04 23.31 33.41
C ALA A 140 8.52 23.04 33.30
N PRO A 141 8.05 21.82 33.62
CA PRO A 141 6.65 21.43 33.39
C PRO A 141 5.61 22.43 33.91
N ASP A 142 5.75 22.88 35.16
CA ASP A 142 4.80 23.84 35.75
C ASP A 142 4.78 25.20 35.03
N ALA A 143 5.94 25.65 34.53
CA ALA A 143 6.04 26.91 33.79
C ALA A 143 5.48 26.78 32.37
N ALA A 144 5.69 25.63 31.73
CA ALA A 144 5.10 25.30 30.44
C ALA A 144 3.58 25.26 30.48
N ILE A 145 3.01 24.60 31.50
CA ILE A 145 1.56 24.52 31.71
C ILE A 145 0.96 25.90 31.95
N ARG A 146 1.58 26.73 32.80
CA ARG A 146 1.13 28.11 33.04
C ARG A 146 1.12 28.95 31.77
N LEU A 147 2.19 28.91 30.97
CA LEU A 147 2.27 29.63 29.71
C LEU A 147 1.12 29.22 28.76
N LEU A 148 0.85 27.92 28.63
CA LEU A 148 -0.20 27.42 27.75
C LEU A 148 -1.62 27.76 28.24
N GLN A 149 -1.82 27.85 29.56
CA GLN A 149 -3.06 28.33 30.16
C GLN A 149 -3.27 29.82 29.89
N GLU A 150 -2.22 30.64 30.02
CA GLU A 150 -2.24 32.08 29.70
C GLU A 150 -2.50 32.34 28.21
N MET A 151 -2.05 31.43 27.33
CA MET A 151 -2.34 31.45 25.90
C MET A 151 -3.73 30.90 25.53
N GLU A 152 -4.48 30.39 26.50
CA GLU A 152 -5.80 29.76 26.33
C GLU A 152 -5.78 28.56 25.36
N GLU A 153 -4.74 27.72 25.43
CA GLU A 153 -4.56 26.55 24.55
C GLU A 153 -4.82 25.22 25.28
N PRO A 154 -6.10 24.81 25.50
CA PRO A 154 -6.46 23.68 26.36
C PRO A 154 -5.89 22.34 25.89
N TYR A 155 -5.85 22.09 24.59
CA TYR A 155 -5.30 20.84 24.04
C TYR A 155 -3.79 20.73 24.28
N LYS A 156 -3.06 21.84 24.20
CA LYS A 156 -1.63 21.88 24.50
C LYS A 156 -1.38 21.72 26.00
N VAL A 157 -2.25 22.26 26.86
CA VAL A 157 -2.19 22.03 28.32
C VAL A 157 -2.34 20.55 28.64
N GLU A 158 -3.27 19.85 27.98
CA GLU A 158 -3.44 18.39 28.14
C GLU A 158 -2.15 17.64 27.77
N LEU A 159 -1.58 17.92 26.59
CA LEU A 159 -0.32 17.32 26.15
C LEU A 159 0.84 17.62 27.11
N ALA A 160 0.96 18.86 27.58
CA ALA A 160 2.00 19.27 28.51
C ALA A 160 1.91 18.49 29.84
N ASN A 161 0.70 18.26 30.36
CA ASN A 161 0.49 17.47 31.58
C ASN A 161 0.93 16.01 31.41
N GLU A 162 0.69 15.39 30.26
CA GLU A 162 1.11 14.01 29.99
C GLU A 162 2.63 13.88 29.93
N HIS A 163 3.30 14.84 29.28
CA HIS A 163 4.76 14.86 29.23
C HIS A 163 5.38 15.21 30.60
N ALA A 164 4.74 16.10 31.37
CA ALA A 164 5.18 16.47 32.72
C ALA A 164 5.32 15.26 33.65
N GLN A 165 4.41 14.28 33.55
CA GLN A 165 4.43 13.05 34.35
C GLN A 165 5.66 12.18 34.10
N LYS A 166 6.36 12.37 32.97
CA LYS A 166 7.59 11.66 32.60
C LYS A 166 8.86 12.36 33.11
N GLY A 167 8.74 13.55 33.70
CA GLY A 167 9.87 14.31 34.28
C GLY A 167 10.77 15.01 33.26
N GLU A 168 10.33 15.11 32.00
CA GLU A 168 11.12 15.67 30.91
C GLU A 168 10.90 17.19 30.77
N PRO A 169 11.93 17.99 30.44
CA PRO A 169 11.76 19.38 30.05
C PRO A 169 10.86 19.51 28.81
N ILE A 170 9.89 20.43 28.85
CA ILE A 170 8.94 20.63 27.75
C ILE A 170 9.50 21.66 26.78
N SER A 171 9.64 21.29 25.50
CA SER A 171 10.17 22.15 24.46
C SER A 171 9.09 22.91 23.69
N PHE A 172 9.46 24.11 23.27
CA PHE A 172 8.65 25.04 22.50
C PHE A 172 9.44 25.58 21.32
N TYR A 173 8.72 25.95 20.26
CA TYR A 173 9.27 26.71 19.14
C TYR A 173 8.54 28.05 19.00
N LYS A 174 9.32 29.12 18.89
CA LYS A 174 8.83 30.48 18.66
C LYS A 174 9.23 30.97 17.27
N GLN A 175 8.28 31.54 16.52
CA GLN A 175 8.52 32.21 15.23
C GLN A 175 7.81 33.56 15.19
N GLY A 176 8.56 34.63 15.44
CA GLY A 176 7.98 35.96 15.68
C GLY A 176 7.11 35.94 16.94
N GLU A 177 5.86 36.35 16.81
CA GLU A 177 4.90 36.40 17.93
C GLU A 177 4.22 35.05 18.22
N PHE A 178 4.37 34.06 17.34
CA PHE A 178 3.74 32.75 17.53
C PHE A 178 4.67 31.80 18.30
N THR A 179 4.12 31.11 19.29
CA THR A 179 4.81 30.09 20.09
C THR A 179 3.95 28.83 20.12
N ASP A 180 4.58 27.66 20.02
CA ASP A 180 3.88 26.38 20.05
C ASP A 180 4.66 25.31 20.83
N LEU A 181 3.94 24.44 21.55
CA LEU A 181 4.50 23.27 22.20
C LEU A 181 4.80 22.21 21.13
N CYS A 182 6.08 21.86 20.99
CA CYS A 182 6.54 20.94 19.96
C CYS A 182 7.95 20.40 20.30
N ALA A 183 8.17 19.11 20.00
CA ALA A 183 9.48 18.46 20.13
C ALA A 183 10.45 18.81 18.97
N GLY A 184 9.90 19.03 17.77
CA GLY A 184 10.64 19.20 16.52
C GLY A 184 11.02 17.87 15.86
N PRO A 185 12.05 17.85 14.99
CA PRO A 185 12.87 19.00 14.58
C PRO A 185 12.10 19.97 13.66
N HIS A 186 12.63 21.20 13.54
CA HIS A 186 12.16 22.21 12.59
C HIS A 186 13.33 22.85 11.83
N LEU A 187 13.02 23.44 10.67
CA LEU A 187 13.96 24.28 9.93
C LEU A 187 14.49 25.44 10.80
N LEU A 188 15.65 25.98 10.42
CA LEU A 188 16.21 27.17 11.07
C LEU A 188 15.34 28.42 10.87
N THR A 189 14.75 28.56 9.69
CA THR A 189 13.88 29.67 9.30
C THR A 189 12.71 29.18 8.46
N VAL A 190 11.65 29.99 8.32
CA VAL A 190 10.50 29.67 7.43
C VAL A 190 10.79 29.91 5.95
N ALA A 191 11.86 30.64 5.62
CA ALA A 191 12.19 31.06 4.25
C ALA A 191 12.36 29.93 3.22
N PRO A 192 12.80 28.70 3.59
CA PRO A 192 12.91 27.60 2.63
C PRO A 192 11.57 27.10 2.07
N LEU A 193 10.44 27.42 2.70
CA LEU A 193 9.08 26.98 2.32
C LEU A 193 8.53 27.71 1.07
N LYS A 194 9.27 27.75 -0.04
CA LYS A 194 8.97 28.65 -1.17
C LYS A 194 7.66 28.35 -1.89
N ALA A 195 7.18 27.11 -1.86
CA ALA A 195 5.95 26.71 -2.51
C ALA A 195 5.07 25.97 -1.50
N ILE A 196 3.86 26.47 -1.26
CA ILE A 196 2.89 25.88 -0.33
C ILE A 196 1.52 25.76 -0.98
N LYS A 197 0.75 24.75 -0.58
CA LYS A 197 -0.63 24.57 -1.01
C LYS A 197 -1.45 23.94 0.11
N LEU A 198 -2.59 24.57 0.46
CA LEU A 198 -3.60 23.92 1.29
C LEU A 198 -4.53 23.08 0.41
N THR A 199 -4.84 21.84 0.83
CA THR A 199 -5.54 20.86 0.00
C THR A 199 -7.01 20.71 0.37
N ASN A 200 -7.34 20.56 1.66
CA ASN A 200 -8.72 20.42 2.16
C ASN A 200 -8.80 20.75 3.67
N CYS A 201 -10.01 21.07 4.17
CA CYS A 201 -10.37 20.93 5.59
C CYS A 201 -11.37 19.79 5.74
N THR A 202 -11.19 18.97 6.78
CA THR A 202 -12.10 17.90 7.19
C THR A 202 -12.38 17.97 8.68
N GLY A 203 -13.51 17.42 9.13
CA GLY A 203 -13.74 17.21 10.56
C GLY A 203 -12.81 16.12 11.11
N ALA A 204 -12.28 16.34 12.31
CA ALA A 204 -11.55 15.36 13.10
C ALA A 204 -12.08 15.36 14.54
N TYR A 205 -11.76 14.33 15.31
CA TYR A 205 -12.06 14.30 16.75
C TYR A 205 -10.76 14.28 17.54
N TRP A 206 -10.73 14.97 18.67
CA TRP A 206 -9.58 14.94 19.56
C TRP A 206 -9.26 13.50 19.98
N ARG A 207 -7.99 13.08 19.79
CA ARG A 207 -7.51 11.69 19.96
C ARG A 207 -8.23 10.62 19.13
N GLY A 208 -8.98 11.02 18.10
CA GLY A 208 -9.74 10.09 17.26
C GLY A 208 -10.99 9.48 17.94
N ASP A 209 -11.38 9.95 19.12
CA ASP A 209 -12.58 9.49 19.83
C ASP A 209 -13.77 10.40 19.50
N ALA A 210 -14.81 9.85 18.87
CA ALA A 210 -16.03 10.56 18.50
C ALA A 210 -16.79 11.18 19.69
N LYS A 211 -16.47 10.79 20.93
CA LYS A 211 -17.01 11.40 22.16
C LYS A 211 -16.33 12.71 22.53
N ASN A 212 -15.15 13.00 21.98
CA ASN A 212 -14.39 14.21 22.28
C ASN A 212 -14.80 15.39 21.38
N ALA A 213 -14.18 16.54 21.62
CA ALA A 213 -14.39 17.75 20.82
C ALA A 213 -14.10 17.49 19.33
N GLN A 214 -14.99 18.01 18.48
CA GLN A 214 -14.81 18.02 17.04
C GLN A 214 -13.92 19.20 16.64
N LEU A 215 -12.93 18.93 15.80
CA LEU A 215 -11.90 19.86 15.34
C LEU A 215 -11.99 20.00 13.80
N CYS A 216 -11.58 21.15 13.23
CA CYS A 216 -11.31 21.26 11.79
C CYS A 216 -9.83 20.96 11.55
N ARG A 217 -9.57 19.88 10.83
CA ARG A 217 -8.26 19.47 10.35
C ARG A 217 -8.00 20.11 8.99
N VAL A 218 -6.98 20.93 8.88
CA VAL A 218 -6.54 21.52 7.61
C VAL A 218 -5.30 20.79 7.11
N TYR A 219 -5.36 20.22 5.91
CA TYR A 219 -4.20 19.59 5.27
C TYR A 219 -3.50 20.55 4.30
N GLY A 220 -2.19 20.38 4.18
CA GLY A 220 -1.38 21.08 3.20
C GLY A 220 -0.10 20.35 2.85
N THR A 221 0.59 20.87 1.85
CA THR A 221 1.92 20.41 1.44
C THR A 221 2.83 21.60 1.14
N ALA A 222 4.13 21.39 1.24
CA ALA A 222 5.14 22.41 0.99
C ALA A 222 6.37 21.84 0.30
N PHE A 223 7.00 22.64 -0.56
CA PHE A 223 8.20 22.28 -1.30
C PHE A 223 9.23 23.43 -1.37
N PRO A 224 10.53 23.11 -1.48
CA PRO A 224 11.58 24.10 -1.68
C PRO A 224 11.48 24.89 -2.99
N LYS A 225 10.76 24.37 -4.00
CA LYS A 225 10.63 24.96 -5.34
C LYS A 225 9.21 24.84 -5.88
N ALA A 226 8.76 25.85 -6.63
CA ALA A 226 7.45 25.84 -7.30
C ALA A 226 7.29 24.65 -8.27
N SER A 227 8.33 24.32 -9.02
CA SER A 227 8.32 23.18 -9.96
C SER A 227 8.04 21.84 -9.27
N GLN A 228 8.51 21.64 -8.04
CA GLN A 228 8.25 20.42 -7.27
C GLN A 228 6.79 20.35 -6.80
N LEU A 229 6.20 21.50 -6.42
CA LEU A 229 4.78 21.57 -6.10
C LEU A 229 3.91 21.32 -7.34
N GLU A 230 4.24 21.90 -8.48
CA GLU A 230 3.55 21.65 -9.75
C GLU A 230 3.60 20.18 -10.16
N GLU A 231 4.77 19.55 -10.06
CA GLU A 231 4.95 18.12 -10.31
C GLU A 231 4.13 17.26 -9.33
N TYR A 232 4.13 17.62 -8.04
CA TYR A 232 3.30 16.95 -7.05
C TYR A 232 1.81 17.06 -7.37
N LEU A 233 1.30 18.26 -7.65
CA LEU A 233 -0.11 18.47 -7.97
C LEU A 233 -0.52 17.75 -9.26
N LYS A 234 0.37 17.71 -10.27
CA LYS A 234 0.17 16.93 -11.48
C LYS A 234 0.06 15.44 -11.17
N ARG A 235 0.96 14.89 -10.34
CA ARG A 235 0.89 13.48 -9.89
C ARG A 235 -0.39 13.18 -9.12
N VAL A 236 -0.83 14.08 -8.24
CA VAL A 236 -2.10 13.92 -7.50
C VAL A 236 -3.30 13.89 -8.46
N GLU A 237 -3.32 14.74 -9.48
CA GLU A 237 -4.40 14.75 -10.47
C GLU A 237 -4.38 13.49 -11.36
N GLU A 238 -3.19 13.06 -11.79
CA GLU A 238 -3.01 11.80 -12.49
C GLU A 238 -3.47 10.61 -11.63
N ALA A 239 -3.15 10.59 -10.33
CA ALA A 239 -3.59 9.56 -9.40
C ALA A 239 -5.11 9.51 -9.27
N LYS A 240 -5.77 10.66 -9.08
CA LYS A 240 -7.25 10.75 -9.05
C LYS A 240 -7.90 10.25 -10.33
N SER A 241 -7.29 10.51 -11.49
CA SER A 241 -7.80 10.03 -12.77
C SER A 241 -7.69 8.51 -12.95
N ARG A 242 -6.77 7.87 -12.22
CA ARG A 242 -6.48 6.43 -12.27
C ARG A 242 -7.05 5.64 -11.09
N ASP A 243 -7.62 6.32 -10.11
CA ASP A 243 -8.15 5.71 -8.90
C ASP A 243 -9.14 4.58 -9.24
N HIS A 244 -8.86 3.38 -8.72
CA HIS A 244 -9.67 2.19 -8.99
C HIS A 244 -11.10 2.31 -8.45
N ASN A 245 -11.34 3.08 -7.39
CA ASN A 245 -12.69 3.33 -6.89
C ASN A 245 -13.52 4.13 -7.88
N LYS A 246 -12.91 5.10 -8.55
CA LYS A 246 -13.58 5.91 -9.57
C LYS A 246 -13.77 5.08 -10.84
N LEU A 247 -12.66 4.63 -11.43
CA LEU A 247 -12.68 3.91 -12.71
C LEU A 247 -13.41 2.57 -12.61
N GLY A 248 -13.28 1.83 -11.50
CA GLY A 248 -13.95 0.56 -11.31
C GLY A 248 -15.47 0.67 -11.26
N ARG A 249 -16.01 1.81 -10.79
CA ARG A 249 -17.46 2.10 -10.85
C ARG A 249 -17.87 2.59 -12.24
N GLU A 250 -17.11 3.52 -12.84
CA GLU A 250 -17.37 4.04 -14.18
C GLU A 250 -17.35 2.94 -15.26
N LEU A 251 -16.49 1.93 -15.10
CA LEU A 251 -16.37 0.78 -16.00
C LEU A 251 -17.23 -0.42 -15.58
N GLU A 252 -18.10 -0.25 -14.58
CA GLU A 252 -19.01 -1.29 -14.08
C GLU A 252 -18.29 -2.59 -13.69
N LEU A 253 -17.12 -2.47 -13.05
CA LEU A 253 -16.35 -3.61 -12.56
C LEU A 253 -16.84 -4.05 -11.18
N PHE A 254 -17.16 -3.09 -10.31
CA PHE A 254 -17.70 -3.37 -8.99
C PHE A 254 -18.55 -2.21 -8.46
N THR A 255 -19.32 -2.49 -7.42
CA THR A 255 -20.04 -1.49 -6.64
C THR A 255 -19.94 -1.78 -5.14
N THR A 256 -20.33 -0.80 -4.32
CA THR A 256 -20.39 -0.89 -2.86
C THR A 256 -21.79 -0.55 -2.40
N SER A 257 -22.26 -1.18 -1.33
CA SER A 257 -23.59 -0.94 -0.76
C SER A 257 -23.50 -0.83 0.75
N ASP A 258 -24.02 0.25 1.32
CA ASP A 258 -24.08 0.44 2.77
C ASP A 258 -24.93 -0.64 3.46
N LEU A 259 -25.94 -1.18 2.76
CA LEU A 259 -26.76 -2.28 3.27
C LEU A 259 -25.99 -3.60 3.36
N ILE A 260 -25.03 -3.83 2.46
CA ILE A 260 -24.16 -5.03 2.50
C ILE A 260 -23.06 -4.83 3.54
N GLY A 261 -22.54 -3.61 3.63
CA GLY A 261 -21.50 -3.23 4.58
C GLY A 261 -20.17 -2.88 3.91
N GLN A 262 -19.39 -2.05 4.59
CA GLN A 262 -18.10 -1.60 4.12
C GLN A 262 -17.10 -2.77 4.05
N GLY A 263 -16.24 -2.78 3.02
CA GLY A 263 -15.26 -3.83 2.78
C GLY A 263 -15.81 -5.11 2.16
N LEU A 264 -17.05 -5.09 1.68
CA LEU A 264 -17.71 -6.21 1.01
C LEU A 264 -18.19 -5.77 -0.38
N PRO A 265 -17.26 -5.52 -1.33
CA PRO A 265 -17.62 -5.05 -2.66
C PRO A 265 -18.39 -6.12 -3.45
N VAL A 266 -19.37 -5.69 -4.26
CA VAL A 266 -20.06 -6.55 -5.21
C VAL A 266 -19.36 -6.44 -6.55
N LEU A 267 -18.71 -7.52 -6.99
CA LEU A 267 -18.17 -7.61 -8.34
C LEU A 267 -19.32 -7.72 -9.35
N LEU A 268 -19.37 -6.76 -10.26
CA LEU A 268 -20.32 -6.74 -11.37
C LEU A 268 -19.84 -7.68 -12.50
N PRO A 269 -20.67 -8.01 -13.50
CA PRO A 269 -20.33 -9.03 -14.52
C PRO A 269 -18.96 -8.82 -15.19
N LYS A 270 -18.60 -7.57 -15.51
CA LYS A 270 -17.30 -7.24 -16.11
C LYS A 270 -16.15 -7.52 -15.14
N GLY A 271 -16.23 -7.03 -13.89
CA GLY A 271 -15.19 -7.27 -12.88
C GLY A 271 -15.06 -8.75 -12.51
N ALA A 272 -16.19 -9.44 -12.33
CA ALA A 272 -16.23 -10.87 -12.05
C ALA A 272 -15.56 -11.70 -13.17
N ARG A 273 -15.71 -11.29 -14.44
CA ARG A 273 -15.02 -11.93 -15.57
C ARG A 273 -13.51 -11.75 -15.52
N ILE A 274 -13.03 -10.57 -15.13
CA ILE A 274 -11.59 -10.32 -14.97
C ILE A 274 -11.04 -11.21 -13.86
N ILE A 275 -11.71 -11.27 -12.70
CA ILE A 275 -11.31 -12.14 -11.58
C ILE A 275 -11.26 -13.61 -12.01
N GLN A 276 -12.29 -14.11 -12.70
CA GLN A 276 -12.29 -15.48 -13.20
C GLN A 276 -11.11 -15.75 -14.16
N THR A 277 -10.79 -14.79 -15.03
CA THR A 277 -9.67 -14.90 -15.97
C THR A 277 -8.34 -14.99 -15.23
N LEU A 278 -8.16 -14.17 -14.18
CA LEU A 278 -6.99 -14.21 -13.30
C LEU A 278 -6.91 -15.53 -12.52
N GLN A 279 -8.03 -16.02 -11.97
CA GLN A 279 -8.07 -17.28 -11.23
C GLN A 279 -7.62 -18.46 -12.11
N ARG A 280 -8.17 -18.58 -13.32
CA ARG A 280 -7.77 -19.63 -14.27
C ARG A 280 -6.31 -19.50 -14.66
N PHE A 281 -5.84 -18.28 -14.93
CA PHE A 281 -4.42 -18.04 -15.23
C PHE A 281 -3.51 -18.51 -14.10
N VAL A 282 -3.83 -18.17 -12.85
CA VAL A 282 -3.07 -18.57 -11.67
C VAL A 282 -3.07 -20.09 -11.51
N GLU A 283 -4.25 -20.70 -11.51
CA GLU A 283 -4.43 -22.15 -11.31
C GLU A 283 -3.73 -22.96 -12.41
N ASP A 284 -3.87 -22.57 -13.69
CA ASP A 284 -3.25 -23.27 -14.81
C ASP A 284 -1.72 -23.19 -14.77
N GLU A 285 -1.15 -22.04 -14.38
CA GLU A 285 0.30 -21.86 -14.27
C GLU A 285 0.90 -22.56 -13.06
N GLU A 286 0.15 -22.64 -11.96
CA GLU A 286 0.55 -23.40 -10.78
C GLU A 286 0.49 -24.91 -11.04
N GLN A 287 -0.56 -25.40 -11.70
CA GLN A 287 -0.70 -26.79 -12.12
C GLN A 287 0.49 -27.22 -13.00
N LYS A 288 0.90 -26.40 -13.98
CA LYS A 288 2.09 -26.65 -14.83
C LYS A 288 3.39 -26.77 -14.05
N ARG A 289 3.45 -26.19 -12.85
CA ARG A 289 4.62 -26.21 -11.94
C ARG A 289 4.48 -27.25 -10.83
N GLY A 290 3.53 -28.17 -10.95
CA GLY A 290 3.36 -29.30 -10.03
C GLY A 290 2.68 -28.95 -8.71
N TRP A 291 1.92 -27.84 -8.66
CA TRP A 291 1.02 -27.56 -7.55
C TRP A 291 -0.25 -28.39 -7.66
N LEU A 292 -0.75 -28.83 -6.51
CA LEU A 292 -1.91 -29.69 -6.37
C LEU A 292 -3.07 -28.89 -5.77
N LEU A 293 -4.12 -28.72 -6.58
CA LEU A 293 -5.30 -27.96 -6.20
C LEU A 293 -6.03 -28.62 -5.03
N THR A 294 -6.22 -27.86 -3.95
CA THR A 294 -7.07 -28.23 -2.83
C THR A 294 -8.29 -27.32 -2.77
N LYS A 295 -9.31 -27.77 -2.03
CA LYS A 295 -10.47 -26.96 -1.69
C LYS A 295 -10.85 -27.23 -0.25
N THR A 296 -10.81 -26.20 0.58
CA THR A 296 -11.01 -26.35 2.02
C THR A 296 -12.21 -25.53 2.53
N PRO A 297 -12.80 -25.88 3.69
CA PRO A 297 -13.91 -25.12 4.26
C PRO A 297 -13.56 -23.65 4.59
N TYR A 298 -14.57 -22.78 4.65
CA TYR A 298 -14.41 -21.36 4.98
C TYR A 298 -14.44 -21.05 6.49
N MET A 299 -14.71 -22.05 7.32
CA MET A 299 -14.79 -21.91 8.77
C MET A 299 -14.37 -23.20 9.47
N ALA A 300 -13.94 -23.08 10.71
CA ALA A 300 -13.57 -24.19 11.57
C ALA A 300 -13.89 -23.88 13.03
N LYS A 301 -13.85 -24.91 13.88
CA LYS A 301 -13.92 -24.75 15.34
C LYS A 301 -12.73 -23.94 15.84
N SER A 302 -12.92 -23.21 16.94
CA SER A 302 -11.87 -22.45 17.63
C SER A 302 -10.63 -23.31 17.92
N ASP A 303 -10.80 -24.61 18.17
CA ASP A 303 -9.71 -25.57 18.42
C ASP A 303 -8.63 -25.58 17.32
N LEU A 304 -9.02 -25.48 16.04
CA LEU A 304 -8.06 -25.45 14.93
C LEU A 304 -7.20 -24.17 14.98
N TYR A 305 -7.82 -23.06 15.34
CA TYR A 305 -7.14 -21.76 15.43
C TYR A 305 -6.31 -21.64 16.71
N LYS A 306 -6.73 -22.26 17.81
CA LYS A 306 -5.92 -22.40 19.04
C LYS A 306 -4.70 -23.26 18.77
N LEU A 307 -4.87 -24.42 18.12
CA LEU A 307 -3.75 -25.30 17.75
C LEU A 307 -2.70 -24.58 16.89
N SER A 308 -3.15 -23.76 15.94
CA SER A 308 -2.25 -22.98 15.10
C SER A 308 -1.70 -21.70 15.75
N GLY A 309 -2.21 -21.29 16.91
CA GLY A 309 -1.86 -20.02 17.58
C GLY A 309 -2.60 -18.78 17.05
N HIS A 310 -3.40 -18.90 15.98
CA HIS A 310 -4.17 -17.77 15.44
C HIS A 310 -5.22 -17.24 16.41
N TRP A 311 -5.78 -18.11 17.26
CA TRP A 311 -6.73 -17.68 18.28
C TRP A 311 -6.09 -16.79 19.33
N ASP A 312 -4.81 -17.00 19.64
CA ASP A 312 -4.14 -16.24 20.69
C ASP A 312 -3.55 -14.93 20.14
N HIS A 313 -3.06 -14.94 18.90
CA HIS A 313 -2.35 -13.80 18.30
C HIS A 313 -3.16 -12.99 17.28
N TYR A 314 -4.30 -13.49 16.79
CA TYR A 314 -5.03 -12.87 15.66
C TYR A 314 -6.56 -12.80 15.83
N LYS A 315 -7.08 -13.12 17.01
CA LYS A 315 -8.53 -13.21 17.26
C LYS A 315 -9.29 -11.91 17.01
N ASP A 316 -8.74 -10.76 17.37
CA ASP A 316 -9.39 -9.46 17.13
C ASP A 316 -9.61 -9.19 15.63
N GLY A 317 -8.76 -9.78 14.79
CA GLY A 317 -8.86 -9.75 13.33
C GLY A 317 -9.76 -10.82 12.73
N MET A 318 -10.42 -11.67 13.53
CA MET A 318 -11.27 -12.77 13.07
C MET A 318 -12.77 -12.48 13.25
N PHE A 319 -13.59 -13.04 12.37
CA PHE A 319 -15.04 -13.09 12.59
C PHE A 319 -15.40 -14.36 13.37
N VAL A 320 -15.61 -14.20 14.67
CA VAL A 320 -16.03 -15.28 15.58
C VAL A 320 -17.55 -15.44 15.55
N MET A 321 -18.00 -16.70 15.55
CA MET A 321 -19.40 -17.10 15.51
C MET A 321 -19.69 -17.98 16.73
N GLY A 322 -20.52 -17.47 17.63
CA GLY A 322 -20.85 -18.09 18.92
C GLY A 322 -20.28 -17.32 20.11
N ASP A 323 -20.68 -17.74 21.30
CA ASP A 323 -20.27 -17.19 22.59
C ASP A 323 -19.28 -18.15 23.28
N GLU A 324 -18.06 -17.68 23.56
CA GLU A 324 -17.01 -18.50 24.19
C GLU A 324 -17.32 -18.96 25.61
N GLU A 325 -18.15 -18.22 26.34
CA GLU A 325 -18.50 -18.56 27.72
C GLU A 325 -19.67 -19.53 27.77
N ASN A 326 -20.59 -19.42 26.80
CA ASN A 326 -21.88 -20.08 26.86
C ASN A 326 -22.06 -21.24 25.86
N ASP A 327 -21.32 -21.24 24.75
CA ASP A 327 -21.48 -22.24 23.70
C ASP A 327 -20.47 -23.40 23.83
N LYS A 328 -20.95 -24.62 23.53
CA LYS A 328 -20.10 -25.82 23.51
C LYS A 328 -19.10 -25.82 22.35
N GLU A 329 -19.47 -25.21 21.23
CA GLU A 329 -18.63 -25.11 20.04
C GLU A 329 -18.70 -23.70 19.49
N VAL A 330 -17.55 -23.02 19.52
CA VAL A 330 -17.36 -21.72 18.88
C VAL A 330 -16.65 -21.93 17.56
N PHE A 331 -17.16 -21.30 16.50
CA PHE A 331 -16.58 -21.33 15.17
C PHE A 331 -16.00 -19.96 14.81
N ALA A 332 -15.12 -19.91 13.82
CA ALA A 332 -14.72 -18.65 13.21
C ALA A 332 -14.52 -18.82 11.70
N LEU A 333 -14.85 -17.78 10.96
CA LEU A 333 -14.48 -17.67 9.55
C LEU A 333 -12.95 -17.63 9.44
N ARG A 334 -12.40 -18.31 8.43
CA ARG A 334 -10.96 -18.47 8.30
C ARG A 334 -10.26 -17.14 7.94
N PRO A 335 -9.25 -16.70 8.70
CA PRO A 335 -8.40 -15.56 8.32
C PRO A 335 -7.27 -15.97 7.36
N MET A 336 -7.06 -17.28 7.18
CA MET A 336 -6.07 -17.90 6.29
C MET A 336 -6.36 -19.39 6.05
N THR A 337 -5.67 -20.00 5.07
CA THR A 337 -5.94 -21.37 4.62
C THR A 337 -4.96 -22.40 5.19
N CYS A 338 -3.77 -21.98 5.63
CA CYS A 338 -2.69 -22.85 6.14
C CYS A 338 -3.17 -24.04 7.01
N PRO A 339 -3.89 -23.82 8.12
CA PRO A 339 -4.24 -24.91 9.04
C PRO A 339 -5.20 -25.93 8.41
N PHE A 340 -5.96 -25.54 7.39
CA PHE A 340 -6.85 -26.44 6.65
C PHE A 340 -6.07 -27.32 5.67
N GLN A 341 -5.12 -26.75 4.92
CA GLN A 341 -4.28 -27.52 4.00
C GLN A 341 -3.32 -28.46 4.75
N TYR A 342 -2.96 -28.16 6.00
CA TYR A 342 -2.22 -29.09 6.85
C TYR A 342 -3.00 -30.38 7.14
N GLN A 343 -4.34 -30.32 7.23
CA GLN A 343 -5.16 -31.53 7.35
C GLN A 343 -5.07 -32.41 6.09
N ALA A 344 -4.89 -31.80 4.91
CA ALA A 344 -4.64 -32.56 3.67
C ALA A 344 -3.26 -33.24 3.69
N TYR A 345 -2.24 -32.60 4.29
CA TYR A 345 -0.94 -33.23 4.51
C TYR A 345 -1.07 -34.45 5.43
N LEU A 346 -1.74 -34.29 6.57
CA LEU A 346 -1.91 -35.28 7.64
C LEU A 346 -2.79 -36.49 7.27
N ASN A 347 -3.52 -36.44 6.15
CA ASN A 347 -4.41 -37.52 5.71
C ASN A 347 -3.71 -38.89 5.51
N ARG A 348 -2.38 -38.90 5.34
CA ARG A 348 -1.58 -40.14 5.32
C ARG A 348 -0.13 -39.87 5.72
N GLY A 349 0.58 -40.92 6.13
CA GLY A 349 2.03 -40.86 6.34
C GLY A 349 2.80 -40.47 5.08
N ARG A 350 3.93 -39.77 5.28
CA ARG A 350 4.78 -39.23 4.20
C ARG A 350 6.21 -39.77 4.29
N SER A 351 6.83 -40.00 3.15
CA SER A 351 8.26 -40.25 3.00
C SER A 351 8.97 -39.00 2.50
N TYR A 352 10.27 -38.86 2.72
CA TYR A 352 11.09 -37.82 2.08
C TYR A 352 10.96 -37.82 0.55
N ARG A 353 10.59 -38.96 -0.06
CA ARG A 353 10.34 -39.10 -1.51
C ARG A 353 9.03 -38.46 -1.97
N ASP A 354 8.10 -38.22 -1.06
CA ASP A 354 6.86 -37.50 -1.35
C ASP A 354 7.07 -35.97 -1.31
N LEU A 355 8.24 -35.50 -0.86
CA LEU A 355 8.61 -34.09 -0.78
C LEU A 355 9.52 -33.71 -1.96
N PRO A 356 9.34 -32.53 -2.56
CA PRO A 356 8.48 -31.43 -2.13
C PRO A 356 7.01 -31.64 -2.51
N LEU A 357 6.11 -31.32 -1.58
CA LEU A 357 4.66 -31.40 -1.77
C LEU A 357 4.05 -30.00 -1.79
N ARG A 358 3.39 -29.63 -2.89
CA ARG A 358 2.93 -28.26 -3.15
C ARG A 358 1.41 -28.23 -3.22
N TYR A 359 0.73 -27.66 -2.23
CA TYR A 359 -0.73 -27.46 -2.25
C TYR A 359 -1.07 -26.01 -2.59
N ASN A 360 -2.03 -25.79 -3.50
CA ASN A 360 -2.55 -24.46 -3.80
C ASN A 360 -4.08 -24.40 -3.65
N GLU A 361 -4.60 -23.20 -3.40
CA GLU A 361 -6.04 -22.95 -3.38
C GLU A 361 -6.32 -21.47 -3.68
N THR A 362 -7.21 -21.21 -4.63
CA THR A 362 -7.89 -19.92 -4.80
C THR A 362 -8.83 -19.71 -3.61
N SER A 363 -8.30 -19.09 -2.56
CA SER A 363 -8.84 -19.20 -1.21
C SER A 363 -9.61 -17.95 -0.78
N THR A 364 -10.90 -18.06 -0.54
CA THR A 364 -11.68 -16.97 0.09
C THR A 364 -11.42 -16.91 1.60
N LEU A 365 -11.04 -15.74 2.10
CA LEU A 365 -10.64 -15.46 3.47
C LEU A 365 -11.41 -14.26 4.03
N PHE A 366 -11.44 -14.16 5.36
CA PHE A 366 -12.18 -13.12 6.08
C PHE A 366 -11.32 -12.49 7.19
N ARG A 367 -11.24 -11.16 7.20
CA ARG A 367 -10.54 -10.38 8.24
C ARG A 367 -11.42 -9.25 8.76
N ASN A 368 -11.50 -9.13 10.07
CA ASN A 368 -12.25 -8.08 10.77
C ASN A 368 -11.44 -6.76 10.77
N GLU A 369 -11.26 -6.20 9.57
CA GLU A 369 -10.55 -4.94 9.39
C GLU A 369 -11.35 -3.75 9.97
N ALA A 370 -10.64 -2.80 10.57
CA ALA A 370 -11.21 -1.57 11.09
C ALA A 370 -11.85 -0.75 9.96
N SER A 371 -13.01 -0.16 10.22
CA SER A 371 -13.78 0.55 9.19
C SER A 371 -13.07 1.75 8.58
N GLY A 372 -12.26 2.46 9.36
CA GLY A 372 -11.47 3.60 8.88
C GLY A 372 -10.35 3.22 7.91
N GLU A 373 -9.95 1.94 7.83
CA GLU A 373 -8.81 1.50 7.02
C GLU A 373 -9.21 0.92 5.66
N MET A 374 -10.50 0.68 5.44
CA MET A 374 -11.00 0.04 4.23
C MET A 374 -10.94 0.99 3.02
N HIS A 375 -10.46 0.47 1.90
CA HIS A 375 -10.25 1.28 0.70
C HIS A 375 -10.51 0.48 -0.58
N GLY A 376 -11.68 0.72 -1.19
CA GLY A 376 -12.12 0.10 -2.44
C GLY A 376 -11.92 -1.41 -2.47
N LEU A 377 -11.08 -1.89 -3.39
CA LEU A 377 -10.70 -3.31 -3.50
C LEU A 377 -9.31 -3.62 -2.90
N ILE A 378 -8.57 -2.62 -2.41
CA ILE A 378 -7.22 -2.79 -1.87
C ILE A 378 -7.24 -3.40 -0.46
N ARG A 379 -8.17 -2.92 0.40
CA ARG A 379 -8.35 -3.40 1.77
C ARG A 379 -9.83 -3.65 2.04
N VAL A 380 -10.19 -4.92 2.18
CA VAL A 380 -11.55 -5.45 2.23
C VAL A 380 -11.64 -6.52 3.33
N ARG A 381 -12.86 -6.81 3.79
CA ARG A 381 -13.11 -7.80 4.85
C ARG A 381 -13.20 -9.22 4.33
N GLN A 382 -13.73 -9.38 3.13
CA GLN A 382 -13.73 -10.64 2.39
C GLN A 382 -12.86 -10.48 1.15
N PHE A 383 -11.89 -11.37 0.97
CA PHE A 383 -11.02 -11.37 -0.20
C PHE A 383 -10.69 -12.80 -0.60
N THR A 384 -10.27 -12.97 -1.85
CA THR A 384 -9.81 -14.25 -2.37
C THR A 384 -8.33 -14.15 -2.67
N ILE A 385 -7.53 -15.11 -2.20
CA ILE A 385 -6.07 -15.08 -2.33
C ILE A 385 -5.54 -16.29 -3.11
N SER A 386 -4.47 -16.06 -3.87
CA SER A 386 -3.76 -17.10 -4.64
C SER A 386 -2.81 -17.90 -3.75
N GLU A 387 -3.36 -18.58 -2.74
CA GLU A 387 -2.59 -19.21 -1.65
C GLU A 387 -1.88 -20.49 -2.09
N GLY A 388 -0.68 -20.71 -1.55
CA GLY A 388 0.01 -21.98 -1.64
C GLY A 388 0.84 -22.30 -0.40
N HIS A 389 0.79 -23.56 0.02
CA HIS A 389 1.59 -24.11 1.10
C HIS A 389 2.40 -25.30 0.59
N LEU A 390 3.70 -25.18 0.74
CA LEU A 390 4.66 -26.14 0.23
C LEU A 390 5.42 -26.76 1.39
N MET A 391 5.39 -28.08 1.49
CA MET A 391 6.14 -28.85 2.48
C MET A 391 7.39 -29.41 1.82
N CYS A 392 8.56 -29.15 2.39
CA CYS A 392 9.85 -29.58 1.85
C CYS A 392 10.82 -30.03 2.95
N THR A 393 11.88 -30.72 2.55
CA THR A 393 13.02 -31.01 3.43
C THR A 393 13.92 -29.77 3.56
N PRO A 394 14.73 -29.64 4.63
CA PRO A 394 15.68 -28.55 4.78
C PRO A 394 16.61 -28.37 3.56
N GLU A 395 17.04 -29.47 2.94
CA GLU A 395 17.92 -29.46 1.76
C GLU A 395 17.22 -28.94 0.48
N GLN A 396 15.89 -29.01 0.44
CA GLN A 396 15.08 -28.53 -0.69
C GLN A 396 14.66 -27.06 -0.55
N LEU A 397 14.75 -26.49 0.66
CA LEU A 397 14.17 -25.19 1.02
C LEU A 397 14.54 -24.08 0.03
N GLU A 398 15.83 -23.91 -0.26
CA GLU A 398 16.31 -22.83 -1.10
C GLU A 398 15.80 -22.94 -2.55
N GLN A 399 15.84 -24.15 -3.12
CA GLN A 399 15.39 -24.38 -4.49
C GLN A 399 13.88 -24.18 -4.62
N GLU A 400 13.09 -24.61 -3.63
CA GLU A 400 11.65 -24.40 -3.63
C GLU A 400 11.28 -22.94 -3.40
N PHE A 401 12.01 -22.23 -2.52
CA PHE A 401 11.83 -20.78 -2.33
C PHE A 401 12.10 -20.03 -3.63
N LYS A 402 13.21 -20.36 -4.32
CA LYS A 402 13.54 -19.79 -5.62
C LYS A 402 12.42 -20.04 -6.63
N SER A 403 11.89 -21.26 -6.73
CA SER A 403 10.82 -21.58 -7.66
C SER A 403 9.51 -20.83 -7.34
N CYS A 404 9.19 -20.60 -6.08
CA CYS A 404 8.07 -19.74 -5.69
C CYS A 404 8.29 -18.28 -6.07
N LEU A 405 9.51 -17.75 -5.91
CA LEU A 405 9.87 -16.40 -6.34
C LEU A 405 9.82 -16.25 -7.87
N GLU A 406 10.32 -17.22 -8.63
CA GLU A 406 10.24 -17.23 -10.09
C GLU A 406 8.79 -17.22 -10.59
N LEU A 407 7.89 -17.95 -9.92
CA LEU A 407 6.46 -17.91 -10.19
C LEU A 407 5.89 -16.51 -9.95
N ALA A 408 6.16 -15.90 -8.79
CA ALA A 408 5.71 -14.54 -8.47
C ALA A 408 6.21 -13.52 -9.51
N ILE A 409 7.50 -13.58 -9.88
CA ILE A 409 8.10 -12.70 -10.90
C ILE A 409 7.44 -12.90 -12.26
N TYR A 410 7.20 -14.15 -12.68
CA TYR A 410 6.51 -14.46 -13.93
C TYR A 410 5.10 -13.85 -13.97
N MET A 411 4.35 -14.00 -12.88
CA MET A 411 3.02 -13.43 -12.73
C MET A 411 3.05 -11.90 -12.82
N LEU A 412 3.93 -11.24 -12.06
CA LEU A 412 4.09 -9.78 -12.05
C LEU A 412 4.50 -9.24 -13.42
N LYS A 413 5.41 -9.92 -14.14
CA LYS A 413 5.83 -9.53 -15.49
C LYS A 413 4.69 -9.66 -16.50
N THR A 414 3.91 -10.74 -16.41
CA THR A 414 2.75 -10.99 -17.28
C THR A 414 1.64 -9.96 -17.05
N LEU A 415 1.40 -9.60 -15.79
CA LEU A 415 0.44 -8.57 -15.38
C LEU A 415 0.94 -7.13 -15.60
N GLY A 416 2.24 -6.96 -15.87
CA GLY A 416 2.87 -5.66 -16.06
C GLY A 416 3.10 -4.83 -14.79
N LEU A 417 3.13 -5.48 -13.63
CA LEU A 417 3.35 -4.85 -12.31
C LEU A 417 4.79 -4.94 -11.81
N TYR A 418 5.67 -5.71 -12.48
CA TYR A 418 7.03 -6.00 -12.00
C TYR A 418 7.93 -4.76 -11.82
N GLU A 419 7.75 -3.72 -12.63
CA GLU A 419 8.54 -2.48 -12.54
C GLU A 419 8.13 -1.62 -11.32
N ASP A 420 6.97 -1.90 -10.72
CA ASP A 420 6.38 -1.08 -9.67
C ASP A 420 6.56 -1.71 -8.27
N VAL A 421 7.26 -2.85 -8.17
CA VAL A 421 7.48 -3.56 -6.90
C VAL A 421 8.85 -3.33 -6.30
N SER A 422 8.91 -3.41 -4.97
CA SER A 422 10.14 -3.48 -4.19
C SER A 422 10.11 -4.69 -3.25
N TYR A 423 11.27 -5.06 -2.71
CA TYR A 423 11.38 -6.22 -1.81
C TYR A 423 11.68 -5.77 -0.39
N ARG A 424 11.01 -6.39 0.58
CA ARG A 424 11.22 -6.17 2.00
C ARG A 424 11.49 -7.51 2.69
N PHE A 425 12.59 -7.58 3.42
CA PHE A 425 12.90 -8.70 4.29
C PHE A 425 12.36 -8.38 5.69
N SER A 426 11.20 -8.94 5.99
CA SER A 426 10.47 -8.68 7.22
C SER A 426 10.93 -9.67 8.29
N GLN A 427 11.47 -9.11 9.36
CA GLN A 427 12.08 -9.80 10.50
C GLN A 427 11.20 -9.65 11.74
N TRP A 428 11.41 -10.52 12.73
CA TRP A 428 10.76 -10.37 14.03
C TRP A 428 11.35 -9.19 14.80
N ASP A 429 10.62 -8.76 15.83
CA ASP A 429 11.12 -7.81 16.81
C ASP A 429 11.47 -8.57 18.11
N PRO A 430 12.75 -8.66 18.50
CA PRO A 430 13.16 -9.33 19.73
C PRO A 430 12.54 -8.72 21.00
N ASP A 431 12.14 -7.44 20.95
CA ASP A 431 11.56 -6.69 22.07
C ASP A 431 10.03 -6.88 22.17
N ASP A 432 9.37 -7.43 21.14
CA ASP A 432 7.92 -7.73 21.10
C ASP A 432 7.67 -9.25 21.12
N ARG A 433 7.97 -9.90 22.25
CA ARG A 433 7.85 -11.36 22.39
C ARG A 433 6.43 -11.90 22.35
N GLU A 434 5.43 -11.07 22.68
CA GLU A 434 4.03 -11.52 22.71
C GLU A 434 3.48 -11.76 21.30
N LYS A 435 4.01 -11.05 20.30
CA LYS A 435 3.59 -11.17 18.91
C LYS A 435 4.08 -12.44 18.22
N PHE A 436 5.22 -13.01 18.61
CA PHE A 436 5.89 -14.09 17.88
C PHE A 436 5.91 -15.41 18.67
N ILE A 437 5.69 -16.53 17.97
CA ILE A 437 5.89 -17.86 18.55
C ILE A 437 7.35 -18.31 18.34
N GLY A 438 7.78 -19.33 19.09
CA GLY A 438 9.11 -19.91 18.97
C GLY A 438 10.18 -19.24 19.85
N THR A 439 11.36 -19.84 19.86
CA THR A 439 12.54 -19.42 20.63
C THR A 439 13.40 -18.44 19.82
N PRO A 440 14.22 -17.57 20.48
CA PRO A 440 15.18 -16.73 19.76
C PRO A 440 16.10 -17.51 18.83
N GLU A 441 16.54 -18.70 19.25
CA GLU A 441 17.41 -19.56 18.47
C GLU A 441 16.73 -20.04 17.18
N GLN A 442 15.45 -20.41 17.23
CA GLN A 442 14.66 -20.77 16.05
C GLN A 442 14.48 -19.58 15.10
N TRP A 443 14.28 -18.38 15.64
CA TRP A 443 14.19 -17.16 14.82
C TRP A 443 15.51 -16.81 14.15
N ASP A 444 16.63 -16.91 14.88
CA ASP A 444 17.96 -16.68 14.32
C ASP A 444 18.28 -17.69 13.21
N GLU A 445 17.89 -18.95 13.38
CA GLU A 445 18.02 -19.98 12.33
C GLU A 445 17.19 -19.64 11.10
N ALA A 446 15.89 -19.37 11.26
CA ALA A 446 14.98 -19.09 10.15
C ALA A 446 15.37 -17.81 9.40
N GLN A 447 15.73 -16.74 10.12
CA GLN A 447 16.18 -15.48 9.52
C GLN A 447 17.54 -15.64 8.83
N SER A 448 18.45 -16.42 9.39
CA SER A 448 19.74 -16.71 8.76
C SER A 448 19.58 -17.54 7.49
N ALA A 449 18.70 -18.55 7.51
CA ALA A 449 18.38 -19.34 6.32
C ALA A 449 17.79 -18.46 5.23
N MET A 450 16.81 -17.63 5.58
CA MET A 450 16.20 -16.67 4.65
C MET A 450 17.23 -15.69 4.08
N LYS A 451 18.05 -15.08 4.93
CA LYS A 451 19.09 -14.13 4.50
C LYS A 451 20.07 -14.77 3.51
N LYS A 452 20.54 -15.98 3.79
CA LYS A 452 21.44 -16.72 2.87
C LYS A 452 20.78 -16.92 1.50
N ILE A 453 19.52 -17.33 1.48
CA ILE A 453 18.76 -17.51 0.24
C ILE A 453 18.63 -16.18 -0.51
N LEU A 454 18.23 -15.10 0.16
CA LEU A 454 18.06 -13.79 -0.45
C LEU A 454 19.37 -13.22 -1.01
N ASP A 455 20.48 -13.38 -0.27
CA ASP A 455 21.80 -12.93 -0.68
C ASP A 455 22.32 -13.77 -1.88
N HIS A 456 22.14 -15.09 -1.88
CA HIS A 456 22.54 -15.96 -2.99
C HIS A 456 21.71 -15.71 -4.26
N LEU A 457 20.43 -15.38 -4.11
CA LEU A 457 19.55 -14.99 -5.22
C LEU A 457 19.73 -13.52 -5.65
N GLU A 458 20.62 -12.77 -5.01
CA GLU A 458 20.93 -11.36 -5.28
C GLU A 458 19.68 -10.45 -5.26
N ILE A 459 18.76 -10.70 -4.34
CA ILE A 459 17.51 -9.92 -4.24
C ILE A 459 17.79 -8.58 -3.53
N PRO A 460 17.46 -7.42 -4.15
CA PRO A 460 17.64 -6.13 -3.49
C PRO A 460 16.48 -5.87 -2.52
N TYR A 461 16.72 -6.05 -1.22
CA TYR A 461 15.71 -5.88 -0.17
C TYR A 461 16.05 -4.79 0.85
N VAL A 462 15.01 -4.24 1.49
CA VAL A 462 15.12 -3.43 2.72
C VAL A 462 14.65 -4.26 3.92
N VAL A 463 15.27 -4.11 5.09
CA VAL A 463 14.86 -4.83 6.30
C VAL A 463 13.67 -4.11 6.98
N GLY A 464 12.63 -4.86 7.34
CA GLY A 464 11.51 -4.40 8.16
C GLY A 464 11.46 -5.15 9.49
N ILE A 465 11.86 -4.52 10.60
CA ILE A 465 11.81 -5.11 11.94
C ILE A 465 10.38 -5.11 12.47
N GLY A 466 9.96 -6.21 13.10
CA GLY A 466 8.60 -6.37 13.65
C GLY A 466 7.53 -6.63 12.59
N GLU A 467 7.90 -6.77 11.32
CA GLU A 467 6.95 -6.95 10.22
C GLU A 467 6.75 -8.41 9.82
N ALA A 468 7.51 -9.36 10.38
CA ALA A 468 7.36 -10.79 10.13
C ALA A 468 5.96 -11.32 10.52
N ALA A 469 5.60 -12.49 9.98
CA ALA A 469 4.47 -13.24 10.51
C ALA A 469 4.83 -13.81 11.89
N PHE A 470 3.84 -14.11 12.72
CA PHE A 470 4.13 -14.59 14.08
C PHE A 470 4.89 -15.94 14.11
N TYR A 471 4.85 -16.72 13.02
CA TYR A 471 5.45 -18.06 12.89
C TYR A 471 6.71 -18.12 12.00
N GLY A 472 7.18 -16.99 11.45
CA GLY A 472 8.41 -17.01 10.64
C GLY A 472 8.68 -15.73 9.82
N PRO A 473 9.92 -15.58 9.33
CA PRO A 473 10.33 -14.44 8.52
C PRO A 473 9.76 -14.50 7.10
N LYS A 474 9.73 -13.35 6.42
CA LYS A 474 9.15 -13.25 5.08
C LYS A 474 9.82 -12.26 4.14
N LEU A 475 9.74 -12.59 2.85
CA LEU A 475 10.05 -11.73 1.73
C LEU A 475 8.73 -11.17 1.25
N ASP A 476 8.46 -9.93 1.59
CA ASP A 476 7.32 -9.19 1.10
C ASP A 476 7.70 -8.48 -0.19
N ILE A 477 6.91 -8.73 -1.24
CA ILE A 477 6.94 -7.97 -2.48
C ILE A 477 5.93 -6.85 -2.32
N GLN A 478 6.45 -5.66 -2.04
CA GLN A 478 5.69 -4.44 -1.83
C GLN A 478 5.33 -3.81 -3.17
N ILE A 479 4.18 -3.15 -3.24
CA ILE A 479 3.77 -2.35 -4.40
C ILE A 479 3.21 -1.01 -3.94
N ARG A 480 3.42 0.03 -4.73
CA ARG A 480 2.83 1.35 -4.48
C ARG A 480 1.60 1.56 -5.34
N ASN A 481 0.50 1.97 -4.72
CA ASN A 481 -0.70 2.40 -5.45
C ASN A 481 -0.51 3.79 -6.07
N VAL A 482 -1.48 4.26 -6.86
CA VAL A 482 -1.40 5.57 -7.54
C VAL A 482 -1.28 6.76 -6.57
N HIS A 483 -1.71 6.59 -5.31
CA HIS A 483 -1.60 7.60 -4.26
C HIS A 483 -0.26 7.55 -3.52
N GLY A 484 0.64 6.64 -3.90
CA GLY A 484 1.97 6.48 -3.33
C GLY A 484 2.01 5.65 -2.04
N LYS A 485 0.86 5.14 -1.56
CA LYS A 485 0.81 4.24 -0.41
C LYS A 485 1.39 2.89 -0.81
N GLU A 486 2.29 2.38 0.03
CA GLU A 486 2.91 1.08 -0.14
C GLU A 486 2.09 0.01 0.60
N ASP A 487 1.73 -1.06 -0.10
CA ASP A 487 1.01 -2.22 0.44
C ASP A 487 1.74 -3.51 0.00
N THR A 488 1.69 -4.55 0.82
CA THR A 488 2.24 -5.86 0.44
C THR A 488 1.32 -6.55 -0.57
N LEU A 489 1.86 -6.91 -1.75
CA LEU A 489 1.11 -7.61 -2.78
C LEU A 489 1.30 -9.12 -2.67
N ILE A 490 2.56 -9.57 -2.72
CA ILE A 490 2.94 -10.98 -2.66
C ILE A 490 3.85 -11.19 -1.45
N THR A 491 3.74 -12.36 -0.82
CA THR A 491 4.59 -12.73 0.30
C THR A 491 5.12 -14.15 0.08
N LEU A 492 6.38 -14.37 0.44
CA LEU A 492 7.04 -15.68 0.55
C LEU A 492 7.57 -15.83 1.97
N GLN A 493 7.02 -16.76 2.74
CA GLN A 493 7.34 -16.99 4.16
C GLN A 493 8.02 -18.33 4.33
N ILE A 494 9.00 -18.38 5.23
CA ILE A 494 9.62 -19.63 5.69
C ILE A 494 9.10 -19.92 7.10
N ASP A 495 8.41 -21.04 7.26
CA ASP A 495 7.84 -21.50 8.51
C ASP A 495 8.46 -22.84 8.91
N GLN A 496 9.13 -22.83 10.05
CA GLN A 496 9.78 -24.00 10.65
C GLN A 496 9.07 -24.44 11.94
N MET A 497 7.97 -23.79 12.31
CA MET A 497 7.36 -23.86 13.63
C MET A 497 6.02 -24.59 13.62
N LEU A 498 5.14 -24.32 12.65
CA LEU A 498 3.78 -24.87 12.67
C LEU A 498 3.74 -26.38 12.41
N ALA A 499 4.71 -26.93 11.68
CA ALA A 499 4.76 -28.35 11.38
C ALA A 499 4.81 -29.21 12.66
N GLU A 500 5.57 -28.79 13.68
CA GLU A 500 5.63 -29.47 14.97
C GLU A 500 4.30 -29.42 15.71
N LYS A 501 3.69 -28.23 15.81
CA LYS A 501 2.39 -28.04 16.50
C LYS A 501 1.28 -28.91 15.91
N PHE A 502 1.26 -29.07 14.58
CA PHE A 502 0.26 -29.89 13.89
C PHE A 502 0.59 -31.38 13.85
N GLY A 503 1.75 -31.81 14.37
CA GLY A 503 2.20 -33.20 14.25
C GLY A 503 2.48 -33.61 12.80
N MET A 504 2.89 -32.67 11.95
CA MET A 504 3.25 -32.95 10.56
C MET A 504 4.63 -33.59 10.52
N GLU A 505 4.69 -34.86 10.11
CA GLU A 505 5.92 -35.64 10.05
C GLU A 505 6.10 -36.33 8.68
N TYR A 506 7.35 -36.46 8.25
CA TYR A 506 7.77 -37.38 7.18
C TYR A 506 8.87 -38.33 7.67
N VAL A 507 8.96 -39.50 7.06
CA VAL A 507 10.05 -40.46 7.29
C VAL A 507 11.21 -40.14 6.36
N ASP A 508 12.36 -39.81 6.94
CA ASP A 508 13.58 -39.46 6.20
C ASP A 508 14.30 -40.69 5.61
N LYS A 509 15.43 -40.46 4.94
CA LYS A 509 16.25 -41.51 4.31
C LYS A 509 16.82 -42.53 5.30
N ASP A 510 16.95 -42.15 6.56
CA ASP A 510 17.52 -42.93 7.65
C ASP A 510 16.42 -43.63 8.48
N GLY A 511 15.15 -43.47 8.09
CA GLY A 511 13.98 -44.04 8.77
C GLY A 511 13.50 -43.23 9.97
N VAL A 512 14.05 -42.03 10.18
CA VAL A 512 13.72 -41.15 11.31
C VAL A 512 12.57 -40.23 10.91
N LYS A 513 11.63 -40.02 11.83
CA LYS A 513 10.55 -39.04 11.65
C LYS A 513 11.09 -37.62 11.87
N LYS A 514 10.81 -36.74 10.92
CA LYS A 514 11.18 -35.32 10.95
C LYS A 514 10.01 -34.44 10.56
N ASN A 515 10.00 -33.21 11.02
CA ASN A 515 9.02 -32.21 10.57
C ASN A 515 9.47 -31.60 9.23
N PRO A 516 8.58 -31.41 8.26
CA PRO A 516 8.89 -30.66 7.05
C PRO A 516 9.03 -29.16 7.36
N TYR A 517 9.81 -28.45 6.56
CA TYR A 517 9.73 -26.99 6.47
C TYR A 517 8.58 -26.60 5.55
N ILE A 518 7.93 -25.48 5.87
CA ILE A 518 6.77 -24.98 5.15
C ILE A 518 7.13 -23.65 4.48
N ILE A 519 6.86 -23.54 3.19
CA ILE A 519 6.86 -22.26 2.47
C ILE A 519 5.40 -21.84 2.26
N HIS A 520 5.03 -20.69 2.82
CA HIS A 520 3.76 -20.05 2.53
C HIS A 520 3.97 -19.02 1.44
N ARG A 521 3.13 -19.03 0.41
CA ARG A 521 3.28 -18.10 -0.71
C ARG A 521 1.95 -17.62 -1.25
N THR A 522 2.01 -16.48 -1.94
CA THR A 522 0.96 -16.06 -2.88
C THR A 522 1.55 -15.86 -4.27
N SER A 523 0.76 -16.08 -5.33
CA SER A 523 1.24 -15.90 -6.71
C SER A 523 1.04 -14.47 -7.24
N ILE A 524 -0.09 -13.87 -6.90
CA ILE A 524 -0.46 -12.50 -7.29
C ILE A 524 -1.02 -11.69 -6.12
N GLY A 525 -0.98 -12.23 -4.90
CA GLY A 525 -1.71 -11.69 -3.75
C GLY A 525 -3.19 -12.06 -3.77
N CYS A 526 -4.02 -11.14 -3.27
CA CYS A 526 -5.48 -11.28 -3.37
C CYS A 526 -6.03 -10.65 -4.63
N TYR A 527 -6.98 -11.34 -5.26
CA TYR A 527 -7.53 -11.01 -6.57
C TYR A 527 -8.19 -9.63 -6.60
N GLU A 528 -8.84 -9.22 -5.52
CA GLU A 528 -9.47 -7.90 -5.38
C GLU A 528 -8.42 -6.78 -5.39
N ARG A 529 -7.33 -6.93 -4.63
CA ARG A 529 -6.22 -5.96 -4.62
C ARG A 529 -5.48 -5.95 -5.94
N THR A 530 -5.21 -7.11 -6.53
CA THR A 530 -4.61 -7.20 -7.87
C THR A 530 -5.49 -6.48 -8.90
N LEU A 531 -6.82 -6.65 -8.85
CA LEU A 531 -7.74 -5.93 -9.74
C LEU A 531 -7.67 -4.42 -9.55
N ALA A 532 -7.66 -3.91 -8.30
CA ALA A 532 -7.44 -2.48 -8.05
C ALA A 532 -6.16 -1.97 -8.70
N LEU A 533 -5.04 -2.65 -8.47
CA LEU A 533 -3.74 -2.28 -8.99
C LEU A 533 -3.70 -2.33 -10.53
N LEU A 534 -4.40 -3.29 -11.15
CA LEU A 534 -4.50 -3.37 -12.61
C LEU A 534 -5.36 -2.25 -13.18
N ILE A 535 -6.48 -1.87 -12.52
CA ILE A 535 -7.27 -0.71 -12.93
C ILE A 535 -6.41 0.54 -12.91
N GLU A 536 -5.64 0.73 -11.84
CA GLU A 536 -4.72 1.85 -11.64
C GLU A 536 -3.59 1.87 -12.67
N LYS A 537 -2.91 0.73 -12.88
CA LYS A 537 -1.80 0.57 -13.82
C LYS A 537 -2.20 0.91 -15.25
N TYR A 538 -3.36 0.41 -15.67
CA TYR A 538 -3.84 0.54 -17.04
C TYR A 538 -4.82 1.70 -17.24
N ALA A 539 -5.11 2.49 -16.20
CA ALA A 539 -6.18 3.48 -16.19
C ALA A 539 -7.50 2.88 -16.75
N GLY A 540 -7.82 1.65 -16.36
CA GLY A 540 -8.97 0.86 -16.82
C GLY A 540 -8.88 0.30 -18.26
N ALA A 541 -7.83 0.64 -19.02
CA ALA A 541 -7.63 0.19 -20.40
C ALA A 541 -6.87 -1.15 -20.42
N PHE A 542 -7.50 -2.20 -19.90
CA PHE A 542 -6.87 -3.51 -19.73
C PHE A 542 -6.26 -4.05 -21.04
N PRO A 543 -5.18 -4.87 -20.95
CA PRO A 543 -4.72 -5.71 -22.04
C PRO A 543 -5.82 -6.62 -22.58
N THR A 544 -5.79 -6.94 -23.87
CA THR A 544 -6.87 -7.68 -24.54
C THR A 544 -7.19 -9.01 -23.84
N TRP A 545 -6.18 -9.75 -23.38
CA TRP A 545 -6.41 -11.03 -22.70
C TRP A 545 -7.18 -10.90 -21.36
N LEU A 546 -7.10 -9.75 -20.67
CA LEU A 546 -7.81 -9.47 -19.42
C LEU A 546 -9.13 -8.71 -19.65
N ALA A 547 -9.27 -7.97 -20.74
CA ALA A 547 -10.42 -7.10 -20.96
C ALA A 547 -11.75 -7.88 -20.86
N PRO A 548 -12.75 -7.40 -20.08
CA PRO A 548 -14.00 -8.13 -19.88
C PRO A 548 -14.80 -8.25 -21.18
N VAL A 549 -14.76 -7.21 -22.01
CA VAL A 549 -15.18 -7.20 -23.41
C VAL A 549 -13.92 -6.94 -24.24
N GLN A 550 -13.58 -7.87 -25.14
CA GLN A 550 -12.40 -7.77 -26.00
C GLN A 550 -12.75 -7.09 -27.32
N VAL A 551 -13.96 -7.37 -27.82
CA VAL A 551 -14.45 -6.88 -29.11
C VAL A 551 -15.88 -6.36 -28.97
N LYS A 552 -16.11 -5.09 -29.33
CA LYS A 552 -17.47 -4.54 -29.44
C LYS A 552 -17.88 -4.47 -30.92
N LEU A 553 -18.98 -5.11 -31.27
CA LEU A 553 -19.47 -5.23 -32.64
C LEU A 553 -20.56 -4.19 -32.90
N LEU A 554 -20.35 -3.37 -33.92
CA LEU A 554 -21.15 -2.18 -34.21
C LEU A 554 -21.76 -2.28 -35.64
N PRO A 555 -23.04 -2.68 -35.77
CA PRO A 555 -23.73 -2.64 -37.05
C PRO A 555 -23.98 -1.18 -37.47
N ILE A 556 -23.73 -0.85 -38.75
CA ILE A 556 -23.94 0.50 -39.28
C ILE A 556 -25.43 0.81 -39.48
N ALA A 557 -26.25 -0.21 -39.74
CA ALA A 557 -27.71 -0.11 -39.85
C ALA A 557 -28.39 -1.38 -39.32
N ASP A 558 -29.68 -1.30 -38.98
CA ASP A 558 -30.46 -2.41 -38.43
C ASP A 558 -30.47 -3.66 -39.32
N ARG A 559 -30.43 -3.47 -40.64
CA ARG A 559 -30.31 -4.57 -41.63
C ARG A 559 -29.02 -5.39 -41.50
N HIS A 560 -28.00 -4.88 -40.81
CA HIS A 560 -26.72 -5.55 -40.58
C HIS A 560 -26.70 -6.39 -39.31
N ILE A 561 -27.72 -6.29 -38.44
CA ILE A 561 -27.76 -6.94 -37.12
C ILE A 561 -27.67 -8.47 -37.24
N GLU A 562 -28.43 -9.09 -38.15
CA GLU A 562 -28.39 -10.54 -38.29
C GLU A 562 -26.98 -11.02 -38.67
N LYS A 563 -26.32 -10.31 -39.60
CA LYS A 563 -24.98 -10.68 -40.04
C LYS A 563 -23.94 -10.45 -38.94
N ILE A 564 -24.05 -9.35 -38.19
CA ILE A 564 -23.10 -9.07 -37.10
C ILE A 564 -23.23 -10.04 -35.93
N LEU A 565 -24.44 -10.55 -35.66
CA LEU A 565 -24.67 -11.61 -34.68
C LEU A 565 -24.02 -12.93 -35.12
N GLN A 566 -23.97 -13.24 -36.42
CA GLN A 566 -23.21 -14.39 -36.93
C GLN A 566 -21.70 -14.20 -36.68
N VAL A 567 -21.16 -13.02 -36.99
CA VAL A 567 -19.76 -12.68 -36.71
C VAL A 567 -19.44 -12.81 -35.22
N CYS A 568 -20.34 -12.35 -34.34
CA CYS A 568 -20.19 -12.49 -32.88
C CYS A 568 -20.08 -13.97 -32.47
N LYS A 569 -20.97 -14.83 -32.96
CA LYS A 569 -20.93 -16.28 -32.67
C LYS A 569 -19.65 -16.94 -33.18
N GLU A 570 -19.17 -16.53 -34.35
CA GLU A 570 -17.90 -17.02 -34.89
C GLU A 570 -16.73 -16.64 -33.97
N LEU A 571 -16.65 -15.39 -33.52
CA LEU A 571 -15.62 -14.94 -32.57
C LEU A 571 -15.70 -15.68 -31.23
N GLU A 572 -16.90 -15.83 -30.67
CA GLU A 572 -17.14 -16.54 -29.41
C GLU A 572 -16.73 -18.02 -29.48
N ALA A 573 -16.87 -18.66 -30.64
CA ALA A 573 -16.41 -20.03 -30.86
C ALA A 573 -14.87 -20.19 -30.70
N TYR A 574 -14.11 -19.12 -30.86
CA TYR A 574 -12.67 -19.06 -30.57
C TYR A 574 -12.35 -18.56 -29.14
N GLY A 575 -13.37 -18.44 -28.28
CA GLY A 575 -13.20 -17.98 -26.90
C GLY A 575 -12.99 -16.47 -26.75
N ILE A 576 -13.25 -15.69 -27.81
CA ILE A 576 -13.16 -14.23 -27.78
C ILE A 576 -14.42 -13.67 -27.10
N ARG A 577 -14.24 -12.74 -26.16
CA ARG A 577 -15.33 -12.11 -25.43
C ARG A 577 -15.86 -10.92 -26.19
N CYS A 578 -17.09 -11.05 -26.68
CA CYS A 578 -17.72 -10.10 -27.58
C CYS A 578 -18.99 -9.48 -26.98
N GLU A 579 -19.32 -8.27 -27.42
CA GLU A 579 -20.60 -7.62 -27.16
C GLU A 579 -21.10 -6.95 -28.44
N VAL A 580 -22.38 -7.11 -28.78
CA VAL A 580 -23.00 -6.43 -29.93
C VAL A 580 -23.76 -5.21 -29.41
N ASP A 581 -23.52 -4.04 -30.01
CA ASP A 581 -24.29 -2.83 -29.75
C ASP A 581 -25.31 -2.61 -30.89
N ASP A 582 -26.48 -3.22 -30.74
CA ASP A 582 -27.58 -3.18 -31.71
C ASP A 582 -28.57 -2.03 -31.49
N ARG A 583 -28.30 -1.12 -30.53
CA ARG A 583 -29.16 0.04 -30.24
C ARG A 583 -29.34 0.92 -31.48
N SER A 584 -30.49 1.55 -31.63
CA SER A 584 -30.78 2.48 -32.73
C SER A 584 -30.13 3.86 -32.52
N GLU A 585 -28.80 3.89 -32.39
CA GLU A 585 -27.98 5.08 -32.17
C GLU A 585 -27.04 5.36 -33.34
N LYS A 586 -26.59 6.63 -33.47
CA LYS A 586 -25.61 6.99 -34.50
C LYS A 586 -24.29 6.24 -34.28
N ILE A 587 -23.68 5.72 -35.35
CA ILE A 587 -22.42 4.96 -35.26
C ILE A 587 -21.30 5.72 -34.52
N GLY A 588 -21.21 7.03 -34.71
CA GLY A 588 -20.23 7.87 -33.99
C GLY A 588 -20.45 7.92 -32.47
N TYR A 589 -21.71 7.83 -32.02
CA TYR A 589 -22.04 7.72 -30.60
C TYR A 589 -21.61 6.35 -30.05
N LYS A 590 -21.95 5.26 -30.75
CA LYS A 590 -21.53 3.90 -30.37
C LYS A 590 -20.01 3.75 -30.28
N ILE A 591 -19.27 4.29 -31.25
CA ILE A 591 -17.79 4.31 -31.22
C ILE A 591 -17.29 5.06 -29.99
N ARG A 592 -17.85 6.23 -29.69
CA ARG A 592 -17.43 7.03 -28.53
C ARG A 592 -17.68 6.29 -27.21
N GLU A 593 -18.82 5.63 -27.07
CA GLU A 593 -19.14 4.85 -25.87
C GLU A 593 -18.21 3.65 -25.72
N ALA A 594 -17.95 2.89 -26.78
CA ALA A 594 -16.98 1.80 -26.77
C ALA A 594 -15.54 2.27 -26.42
N GLN A 595 -15.17 3.49 -26.83
CA GLN A 595 -13.90 4.11 -26.43
C GLN A 595 -13.87 4.51 -24.95
N LEU A 596 -14.98 5.02 -24.41
CA LEU A 596 -15.11 5.36 -22.98
C LEU A 596 -15.08 4.09 -22.10
N GLU A 597 -15.69 3.00 -22.57
CA GLU A 597 -15.59 1.66 -21.96
C GLU A 597 -14.19 1.03 -22.13
N LYS A 598 -13.32 1.65 -22.94
CA LYS A 598 -11.93 1.24 -23.20
C LYS A 598 -11.83 -0.18 -23.79
N VAL A 599 -12.80 -0.59 -24.61
CA VAL A 599 -12.78 -1.88 -25.30
C VAL A 599 -11.58 -1.96 -26.26
N PRO A 600 -10.77 -3.04 -26.27
CA PRO A 600 -9.59 -3.15 -27.12
C PRO A 600 -9.87 -2.98 -28.62
N TYR A 601 -10.93 -3.63 -29.12
CA TYR A 601 -11.29 -3.61 -30.53
C TYR A 601 -12.77 -3.32 -30.74
N MET A 602 -13.06 -2.56 -31.79
CA MET A 602 -14.40 -2.36 -32.33
C MET A 602 -14.44 -2.92 -33.75
N LEU A 603 -15.43 -3.75 -34.05
CA LEU A 603 -15.70 -4.24 -35.41
C LEU A 603 -16.94 -3.56 -35.96
N LEU A 604 -16.77 -2.84 -37.06
CA LEU A 604 -17.86 -2.19 -37.78
C LEU A 604 -18.26 -3.05 -38.97
N LEU A 605 -19.58 -3.18 -39.17
CA LEU A 605 -20.13 -3.94 -40.29
C LEU A 605 -21.15 -3.10 -41.04
N GLY A 606 -20.80 -2.72 -42.28
CA GLY A 606 -21.69 -2.06 -43.24
C GLY A 606 -21.94 -2.89 -44.50
N ASP A 607 -22.68 -2.31 -45.46
CA ASP A 607 -23.02 -3.00 -46.72
C ASP A 607 -21.75 -3.44 -47.50
N LYS A 608 -20.74 -2.55 -47.59
CA LYS A 608 -19.46 -2.86 -48.26
C LYS A 608 -18.69 -3.99 -47.59
N ASP A 609 -18.74 -4.08 -46.27
CA ASP A 609 -18.06 -5.14 -45.53
C ASP A 609 -18.73 -6.50 -45.79
N ILE A 610 -20.07 -6.51 -45.82
CA ILE A 610 -20.86 -7.70 -46.10
C ILE A 610 -20.64 -8.19 -47.54
N GLU A 611 -20.67 -7.27 -48.53
CA GLU A 611 -20.42 -7.59 -49.94
C GLU A 611 -19.03 -8.19 -50.18
N ASN A 612 -18.01 -7.70 -49.46
CA ASN A 612 -16.62 -8.14 -49.62
C ASN A 612 -16.22 -9.27 -48.68
N GLY A 613 -17.10 -9.70 -47.77
CA GLY A 613 -16.78 -10.71 -46.75
C GLY A 613 -15.72 -10.25 -45.73
N THR A 614 -15.70 -8.95 -45.42
CA THR A 614 -14.73 -8.32 -44.52
C THR A 614 -15.39 -7.78 -43.25
N VAL A 615 -14.58 -7.28 -42.32
CA VAL A 615 -14.98 -6.45 -41.19
C VAL A 615 -14.05 -5.25 -41.07
N SER A 616 -14.60 -4.08 -40.79
CA SER A 616 -13.81 -2.85 -40.57
C SER A 616 -13.37 -2.77 -39.11
N ILE A 617 -12.06 -2.71 -38.86
CA ILE A 617 -11.50 -2.79 -37.51
C ILE A 617 -11.07 -1.42 -37.02
N ARG A 618 -11.44 -1.11 -35.78
CA ARG A 618 -10.88 0.01 -35.04
C ARG A 618 -10.27 -0.47 -33.73
N SER A 619 -8.99 -0.23 -33.53
CA SER A 619 -8.27 -0.49 -32.29
C SER A 619 -8.35 0.71 -31.35
N ARG A 620 -8.48 0.47 -30.04
CA ARG A 620 -8.34 1.49 -29.00
C ARG A 620 -7.00 2.22 -29.08
N LYS A 621 -5.91 1.50 -29.41
CA LYS A 621 -4.54 2.02 -29.40
C LYS A 621 -4.18 2.72 -30.71
N ASN A 622 -4.50 2.09 -31.85
CA ASN A 622 -4.02 2.52 -33.16
C ASN A 622 -5.09 3.26 -34.00
N GLY A 623 -6.32 3.38 -33.50
CA GLY A 623 -7.40 3.99 -34.25
C GLY A 623 -7.93 3.06 -35.34
N ASP A 624 -8.25 3.62 -36.50
CA ASP A 624 -8.79 2.87 -37.63
C ASP A 624 -7.69 2.04 -38.31
N LEU A 625 -7.91 0.73 -38.39
CA LEU A 625 -6.99 -0.24 -39.01
C LEU A 625 -7.47 -0.65 -40.42
N GLY A 626 -8.62 -0.18 -40.87
CA GLY A 626 -9.23 -0.55 -42.13
C GLY A 626 -9.95 -1.90 -42.10
N ALA A 627 -10.34 -2.38 -43.29
CA ALA A 627 -11.06 -3.64 -43.45
C ALA A 627 -10.09 -4.81 -43.62
N CYS A 628 -10.39 -5.94 -42.99
CA CYS A 628 -9.74 -7.22 -43.25
C CYS A 628 -10.74 -8.38 -43.21
N THR A 629 -10.30 -9.59 -43.55
CA THR A 629 -11.16 -10.76 -43.43
C THR A 629 -11.37 -11.11 -41.95
N LEU A 630 -12.54 -11.68 -41.62
CA LEU A 630 -12.81 -12.12 -40.25
C LEU A 630 -11.80 -13.18 -39.77
N ALA A 631 -11.32 -14.03 -40.68
CA ALA A 631 -10.31 -15.05 -40.39
C ALA A 631 -8.96 -14.44 -39.98
N ASP A 632 -8.50 -13.40 -40.69
CA ASP A 632 -7.26 -12.71 -40.37
C ASP A 632 -7.36 -12.00 -39.01
N PHE A 633 -8.52 -11.38 -38.72
CA PHE A 633 -8.77 -10.77 -37.43
C PHE A 633 -8.74 -11.78 -36.29
N ILE A 634 -9.46 -12.91 -36.43
CA ILE A 634 -9.49 -14.00 -35.45
C ILE A 634 -8.07 -14.49 -35.17
N LYS A 635 -7.27 -14.72 -36.22
CA LYS A 635 -5.88 -15.14 -36.06
C LYS A 635 -5.07 -14.13 -35.25
N SER A 636 -5.14 -12.85 -35.63
CA SER A 636 -4.39 -11.77 -34.96
C SER A 636 -4.75 -11.63 -33.48
N ILE A 637 -6.06 -11.56 -33.16
CA ILE A 637 -6.50 -11.35 -31.78
C ILE A 637 -6.25 -12.57 -30.90
N THR A 638 -6.36 -13.79 -31.44
CA THR A 638 -6.07 -15.01 -30.66
C THR A 638 -4.58 -15.15 -30.36
N GLU A 639 -3.70 -14.78 -31.30
CA GLU A 639 -2.26 -14.70 -31.07
C GLU A 639 -1.93 -13.66 -29.99
N GLU A 640 -2.55 -12.47 -30.04
CA GLU A 640 -2.38 -11.42 -29.03
C GLU A 640 -2.82 -11.88 -27.63
N ILE A 641 -3.99 -12.52 -27.54
CA ILE A 641 -4.55 -13.06 -26.29
C ILE A 641 -3.64 -14.15 -25.73
N ALA A 642 -3.20 -15.10 -26.56
CA ALA A 642 -2.34 -16.20 -26.14
C ALA A 642 -0.97 -15.71 -25.65
N ALA A 643 -0.39 -14.73 -26.35
CA ALA A 643 0.86 -14.08 -25.97
C ALA A 643 0.73 -13.19 -24.72
N LYS A 644 -0.51 -12.90 -24.27
CA LYS A 644 -0.80 -11.97 -23.18
C LYS A 644 -0.13 -10.60 -23.39
N ALA A 645 -0.16 -10.12 -24.63
CA ALA A 645 0.43 -8.83 -24.99
C ALA A 645 -0.21 -7.68 -24.20
N ARG A 646 0.58 -6.64 -23.89
CA ARG A 646 0.19 -5.51 -23.03
C ARG A 646 -0.04 -4.22 -23.80
#